data_AF-A0AA42H9V8-F1
#
_entry.id   AF-A0AA42H9V8-F1
#
_cell.length_a   1.000
_cell.length_b   1.000
_cell.length_c   1.000
_cell.angle_alpha   90.00
_cell.angle_beta   90.00
_cell.angle_gamma   90.00
#
_symmetry.space_group_name_H-M   'P 1'
#
loop_
_entity.id
_entity.type
_entity.pdbx_description
1 polymer ?
#
loop_
_entity_poly.entity_id
_entity_poly.type
_entity_poly.pdbx_seq_one_letter_code
_entity_poly.pdbx_strand_id
1 'polypeptide(L)'
;MKISVVIPCYNARSKIEACIASLHQIEFPRSEHEVLFVDDCSTDGTFDYLSAICADVVNWHVFRLEMNSGSPSRPRNFGTKVAKGEYIFYLDCDDRILPGALRQHYDVAVRENACIVRGYLLADDGEDSLLEMNRIHHWGVELTRTERIGLIISKQSTIPVSLIKRALIFNNNINWNEDIRMGEDTIFLLSVLVCSDRIEYVDSPAYVYNRRNNGVASSTQRYGSLELRNHIFVWRSAEEILKRVGLSYYKIRLYVGLTTALRAMIIHGQGDITKDDFDLFSIFLKEVWEYLSERRFDPHHVEILDTILSGDYTAFSEARKPRLLIAGYELKFILSSIGDLKKHFNIRVDEWKGHDAHDEKHSRELLQWADYIWCEWLLGNAVWYSKNRRHHQKLVIRMHRMELGRDYGDYLNYEKVHAIIAVSVLFFERLRHKFKYIPRDKVRLIPNYVALGKADTQPESDRLFKLGAVGIVPRRKGFLRMLKILVALRAKDSRYSLDVFGHSPEHFSWITRDKVEMDYYDSCRYFIEENNLSQYVSFIGHSKLPEMISERKVGFVLSTSDSGELFPGPESFHLAVLDGFAGGGQGVVLRWDGCEYIYPSSMIFDTEEEIIDHISNMTIEKFYEGSEVGRALIASRYSQDHFVNSVVSIFKE
;
A
#
# COMPACT_ATOMS: atom_id res chain seq x y z
N MET A 1 -33.19 -1.89 -34.55
CA MET A 1 -32.19 -2.18 -33.49
C MET A 1 -32.95 -2.47 -32.21
N LYS A 2 -32.67 -3.57 -31.51
CA LYS A 2 -33.35 -3.96 -30.27
C LYS A 2 -32.59 -3.48 -29.03
N ILE A 3 -31.27 -3.63 -29.02
CA ILE A 3 -30.42 -3.29 -27.87
C ILE A 3 -29.24 -2.42 -28.32
N SER A 4 -28.95 -1.36 -27.57
CA SER A 4 -27.69 -0.61 -27.66
C SER A 4 -26.87 -0.85 -26.41
N VAL A 5 -25.63 -1.33 -26.56
CA VAL A 5 -24.66 -1.41 -25.47
C VAL A 5 -23.84 -0.12 -25.47
N VAL A 6 -23.88 0.66 -24.39
CA VAL A 6 -23.16 1.93 -24.26
C VAL A 6 -21.97 1.76 -23.32
N ILE A 7 -20.76 2.05 -23.81
CA ILE A 7 -19.50 1.80 -23.10
C ILE A 7 -18.70 3.10 -22.99
N PRO A 8 -18.67 3.75 -21.81
CA PRO A 8 -17.82 4.91 -21.59
C PRO A 8 -16.35 4.47 -21.53
N CYS A 9 -15.47 5.19 -22.23
CA CYS A 9 -14.06 4.89 -22.31
C CYS A 9 -13.22 6.12 -22.00
N TYR A 10 -12.21 5.98 -21.15
CA TYR A 10 -11.18 7.00 -20.94
C TYR A 10 -9.87 6.32 -20.55
N ASN A 11 -8.81 6.55 -21.32
CA ASN A 11 -7.50 5.95 -21.15
C ASN A 11 -7.55 4.44 -20.81
N ALA A 12 -8.27 3.68 -21.64
CA ALA A 12 -8.62 2.29 -21.38
C ALA A 12 -7.72 1.29 -22.12
N ARG A 13 -6.63 1.73 -22.78
CA ARG A 13 -5.86 0.86 -23.70
C ARG A 13 -5.33 -0.40 -23.04
N SER A 14 -4.95 -0.31 -21.76
CA SER A 14 -4.40 -1.42 -20.96
C SER A 14 -5.45 -2.36 -20.35
N LYS A 15 -6.74 -2.02 -20.42
CA LYS A 15 -7.81 -2.74 -19.69
C LYS A 15 -9.00 -3.18 -20.55
N ILE A 16 -9.17 -2.62 -21.74
CA ILE A 16 -10.38 -2.82 -22.56
C ILE A 16 -10.45 -4.15 -23.31
N GLU A 17 -9.33 -4.88 -23.42
CA GLU A 17 -9.26 -6.10 -24.25
C GLU A 17 -10.21 -7.21 -23.76
N ALA A 18 -10.31 -7.39 -22.44
CA ALA A 18 -11.23 -8.35 -21.85
C ALA A 18 -12.70 -7.99 -22.13
N CYS A 19 -13.03 -6.68 -22.08
CA CYS A 19 -14.34 -6.17 -22.43
C CYS A 19 -14.66 -6.49 -23.91
N ILE A 20 -13.77 -6.14 -24.84
CA ILE A 20 -13.94 -6.39 -26.28
C ILE A 20 -14.12 -7.88 -26.58
N ALA A 21 -13.28 -8.74 -26.00
CA ALA A 21 -13.40 -10.18 -26.17
C ALA A 21 -14.77 -10.70 -25.71
N SER A 22 -15.30 -10.18 -24.60
CA SER A 22 -16.63 -10.55 -24.10
C SER A 22 -17.77 -10.11 -25.02
N LEU A 23 -17.64 -8.92 -25.65
CA LEU A 23 -18.63 -8.42 -26.60
C LEU A 23 -18.70 -9.27 -27.88
N HIS A 24 -17.59 -9.91 -28.28
CA HIS A 24 -17.59 -10.87 -29.38
C HIS A 24 -18.37 -12.15 -29.08
N GLN A 25 -18.52 -12.50 -27.79
CA GLN A 25 -19.19 -13.71 -27.34
C GLN A 25 -20.69 -13.52 -27.06
N ILE A 26 -21.25 -12.33 -27.30
CA ILE A 26 -22.69 -12.05 -27.10
C ILE A 26 -23.56 -13.00 -27.95
N GLU A 27 -24.47 -13.71 -27.31
CA GLU A 27 -25.44 -14.64 -27.91
C GLU A 27 -26.75 -13.93 -28.32
N PHE A 28 -26.62 -12.81 -29.04
CA PHE A 28 -27.73 -12.01 -29.56
C PHE A 28 -27.47 -11.63 -31.03
N PRO A 29 -28.49 -11.58 -31.91
CA PRO A 29 -28.24 -11.37 -33.34
C PRO A 29 -27.53 -10.04 -33.59
N ARG A 30 -26.42 -10.06 -34.33
CA ARG A 30 -25.62 -8.87 -34.67
C ARG A 30 -26.39 -7.81 -35.44
N SER A 31 -27.38 -8.20 -36.24
CA SER A 31 -28.30 -7.29 -36.93
C SER A 31 -29.29 -6.58 -35.99
N GLU A 32 -29.41 -7.04 -34.74
CA GLU A 32 -30.41 -6.57 -33.78
C GLU A 32 -29.80 -5.89 -32.55
N HIS A 33 -28.47 -5.89 -32.39
CA HIS A 33 -27.80 -5.09 -31.37
C HIS A 33 -26.66 -4.25 -31.95
N GLU A 34 -26.36 -3.15 -31.27
CA GLU A 34 -25.21 -2.29 -31.54
C GLU A 34 -24.37 -2.08 -30.29
N VAL A 35 -23.10 -1.75 -30.48
CA VAL A 35 -22.17 -1.37 -29.40
C VAL A 35 -21.63 0.02 -29.69
N LEU A 36 -21.73 0.90 -28.70
CA LEU A 36 -21.38 2.30 -28.78
C LEU A 36 -20.29 2.59 -27.77
N PHE A 37 -19.04 2.62 -28.24
CA PHE A 37 -17.93 3.10 -27.44
C PHE A 37 -17.92 4.63 -27.47
N VAL A 38 -17.91 5.26 -26.30
CA VAL A 38 -17.86 6.72 -26.18
C VAL A 38 -16.58 7.11 -25.45
N ASP A 39 -15.59 7.55 -26.22
CA ASP A 39 -14.29 7.99 -25.74
C ASP A 39 -14.36 9.42 -25.18
N ASP A 40 -14.03 9.58 -23.89
CA ASP A 40 -13.98 10.85 -23.17
C ASP A 40 -12.68 11.62 -23.44
N CYS A 41 -12.28 11.69 -24.72
CA CYS A 41 -11.06 12.32 -25.19
C CYS A 41 -9.77 11.71 -24.59
N SER A 42 -9.58 10.41 -24.81
CA SER A 42 -8.38 9.69 -24.35
C SER A 42 -7.10 10.18 -25.02
N THR A 43 -5.98 9.96 -24.33
CA THR A 43 -4.63 10.37 -24.76
C THR A 43 -3.64 9.20 -24.87
N ASP A 44 -4.07 7.99 -24.52
CA ASP A 44 -3.25 6.76 -24.50
C ASP A 44 -3.42 5.87 -25.76
N GLY A 45 -4.07 6.39 -26.81
CA GLY A 45 -4.38 5.65 -28.03
C GLY A 45 -5.65 4.78 -27.98
N THR A 46 -6.46 4.88 -26.91
CA THR A 46 -7.74 4.15 -26.80
C THR A 46 -8.67 4.38 -28.00
N PHE A 47 -8.84 5.64 -28.42
CA PHE A 47 -9.73 5.99 -29.52
C PHE A 47 -9.30 5.35 -30.86
N ASP A 48 -8.01 5.43 -31.19
CA ASP A 48 -7.48 4.90 -32.46
C ASP A 48 -7.62 3.37 -32.51
N TYR A 49 -7.34 2.71 -31.38
CA TYR A 49 -7.51 1.27 -31.22
C TYR A 49 -8.98 0.85 -31.42
N LEU A 50 -9.92 1.54 -30.76
CA LEU A 50 -11.35 1.27 -30.92
C LEU A 50 -11.85 1.58 -32.33
N SER A 51 -11.33 2.63 -32.97
CA SER A 51 -11.66 2.98 -34.36
C SER A 51 -11.29 1.88 -35.33
N ALA A 52 -10.10 1.28 -35.18
CA ALA A 52 -9.68 0.14 -35.98
C ALA A 52 -10.62 -1.07 -35.79
N ILE A 53 -10.98 -1.38 -34.53
CA ILE A 53 -11.86 -2.52 -34.23
C ILE A 53 -13.27 -2.29 -34.76
N CYS A 54 -13.85 -1.10 -34.58
CA CYS A 54 -15.18 -0.79 -35.05
C CYS A 54 -15.28 -0.78 -36.59
N ALA A 55 -14.18 -0.55 -37.31
CA ALA A 55 -14.17 -0.59 -38.78
C ALA A 55 -14.48 -2.01 -39.32
N ASP A 56 -14.08 -3.05 -38.60
CA ASP A 56 -14.22 -4.45 -39.03
C ASP A 56 -15.49 -5.13 -38.46
N VAL A 57 -16.23 -4.47 -37.56
CA VAL A 57 -17.34 -5.08 -36.82
C VAL A 57 -18.65 -4.35 -37.08
N VAL A 58 -19.60 -5.06 -37.69
CA VAL A 58 -20.95 -4.53 -37.98
C VAL A 58 -21.66 -4.07 -36.70
N ASN A 59 -22.29 -2.90 -36.78
CA ASN A 59 -23.02 -2.24 -35.69
C ASN A 59 -22.17 -1.90 -34.46
N TRP A 60 -20.85 -1.84 -34.61
CA TRP A 60 -19.98 -1.23 -33.61
C TRP A 60 -19.61 0.18 -34.05
N HIS A 61 -19.70 1.11 -33.11
CA HIS A 61 -19.42 2.51 -33.35
C HIS A 61 -18.55 3.05 -32.23
N VAL A 62 -17.59 3.89 -32.60
CA VAL A 62 -16.81 4.68 -31.66
C VAL A 62 -17.08 6.15 -31.90
N PHE A 63 -17.27 6.88 -30.80
CA PHE A 63 -17.43 8.33 -30.80
C PHE A 63 -16.38 8.93 -29.87
N ARG A 64 -15.94 10.15 -30.19
CA ARG A 64 -15.02 10.91 -29.36
C ARG A 64 -15.68 12.20 -28.92
N LEU A 65 -15.61 12.49 -27.63
CA LEU A 65 -16.01 13.78 -27.08
C LEU A 65 -14.93 14.84 -27.34
N GLU A 66 -15.34 16.09 -27.39
CA GLU A 66 -14.46 17.23 -27.70
C GLU A 66 -13.43 17.48 -26.60
N MET A 67 -13.79 17.20 -25.35
CA MET A 67 -12.94 17.38 -24.18
C MET A 67 -13.25 16.30 -23.14
N ASN A 68 -12.25 15.98 -22.32
CA ASN A 68 -12.41 15.07 -21.19
C ASN A 68 -13.34 15.70 -20.16
N SER A 69 -14.45 15.01 -19.87
CA SER A 69 -15.47 15.42 -18.91
C SER A 69 -15.10 15.12 -17.45
N GLY A 70 -14.19 14.18 -17.22
CA GLY A 70 -13.71 13.80 -15.91
C GLY A 70 -14.63 12.85 -15.13
N SER A 71 -15.68 12.30 -15.77
CA SER A 71 -16.58 11.29 -15.21
C SER A 71 -17.22 10.44 -16.33
N PRO A 72 -17.74 9.23 -16.04
CA PRO A 72 -18.43 8.43 -17.05
C PRO A 72 -19.82 8.99 -17.43
N SER A 73 -20.35 9.98 -16.70
CA SER A 73 -21.70 10.52 -16.90
C SER A 73 -21.90 11.10 -18.29
N ARG A 74 -21.00 11.99 -18.75
CA ARG A 74 -21.16 12.66 -20.05
C ARG A 74 -21.02 11.69 -21.23
N PRO A 75 -20.04 10.76 -21.24
CA PRO A 75 -20.00 9.69 -22.23
C PRO A 75 -21.28 8.83 -22.25
N ARG A 76 -21.83 8.46 -21.08
CA ARG A 76 -23.08 7.69 -21.00
C ARG A 76 -24.27 8.47 -21.54
N ASN A 77 -24.41 9.76 -21.22
CA ASN A 77 -25.45 10.65 -21.76
C ASN A 77 -25.35 10.77 -23.29
N PHE A 78 -24.14 10.97 -23.81
CA PHE A 78 -23.91 11.04 -25.27
C PHE A 78 -24.27 9.71 -25.94
N GLY A 79 -23.80 8.58 -25.40
CA GLY A 79 -24.11 7.24 -25.90
C GLY A 79 -25.61 6.97 -25.94
N THR A 80 -26.34 7.36 -24.89
CA THR A 80 -27.80 7.26 -24.82
C THR A 80 -28.51 8.12 -25.87
N LYS A 81 -27.98 9.30 -26.17
CA LYS A 81 -28.52 10.19 -27.21
C LYS A 81 -28.42 9.58 -28.61
N VAL A 82 -27.30 8.94 -28.93
CA VAL A 82 -27.04 8.37 -30.27
C VAL A 82 -27.54 6.93 -30.42
N ALA A 83 -27.91 6.27 -29.32
CA ALA A 83 -28.46 4.92 -29.30
C ALA A 83 -29.74 4.77 -30.14
N LYS A 84 -29.79 3.71 -30.96
CA LYS A 84 -30.92 3.35 -31.82
C LYS A 84 -31.73 2.17 -31.27
N GLY A 85 -31.19 1.42 -30.32
CA GLY A 85 -31.85 0.31 -29.64
C GLY A 85 -33.12 0.74 -28.93
N GLU A 86 -34.10 -0.16 -28.88
CA GLU A 86 -35.30 0.01 -28.05
C GLU A 86 -34.93 -0.02 -26.56
N TYR A 87 -33.93 -0.84 -26.20
CA TYR A 87 -33.35 -0.94 -24.87
C TYR A 87 -31.87 -0.54 -24.87
N ILE A 88 -31.41 -0.01 -23.75
CA ILE A 88 -30.02 0.37 -23.51
C ILE A 88 -29.46 -0.49 -22.39
N PHE A 89 -28.24 -0.99 -22.59
CA PHE A 89 -27.43 -1.67 -21.58
C PHE A 89 -26.12 -0.89 -21.43
N TYR A 90 -25.78 -0.43 -20.24
CA TYR A 90 -24.49 0.21 -20.00
C TYR A 90 -23.49 -0.82 -19.49
N LEU A 91 -22.24 -0.73 -19.94
CA LEU A 91 -21.16 -1.62 -19.53
C LEU A 91 -19.89 -0.79 -19.39
N ASP A 92 -19.16 -0.94 -18.28
CA ASP A 92 -17.88 -0.24 -18.10
C ASP A 92 -16.77 -0.91 -18.92
N CYS A 93 -15.81 -0.11 -19.38
CA CYS A 93 -14.78 -0.57 -20.34
C CYS A 93 -13.78 -1.59 -19.78
N ASP A 94 -13.78 -1.86 -18.47
CA ASP A 94 -12.99 -2.87 -17.78
C ASP A 94 -13.78 -4.09 -17.29
N ASP A 95 -15.09 -4.12 -17.55
CA ASP A 95 -15.99 -5.24 -17.23
C ASP A 95 -16.23 -6.17 -18.43
N ARG A 96 -16.73 -7.37 -18.14
CA ARG A 96 -17.00 -8.41 -19.17
C ARG A 96 -18.47 -8.81 -19.18
N ILE A 97 -19.18 -8.57 -20.28
CA ILE A 97 -20.56 -9.06 -20.41
C ILE A 97 -20.60 -10.59 -20.54
N LEU A 98 -21.60 -11.25 -19.96
CA LEU A 98 -21.75 -12.69 -20.15
C LEU A 98 -22.49 -13.01 -21.46
N PRO A 99 -22.12 -14.10 -22.17
CA PRO A 99 -22.64 -14.43 -23.49
C PRO A 99 -24.17 -14.35 -23.61
N GLY A 100 -24.89 -15.00 -22.69
CA GLY A 100 -26.36 -15.05 -22.69
C GLY A 100 -27.07 -13.84 -22.08
N ALA A 101 -26.35 -12.87 -21.50
CA ALA A 101 -26.93 -11.82 -20.67
C ALA A 101 -27.96 -10.98 -21.42
N LEU A 102 -27.61 -10.48 -22.62
CA LEU A 102 -28.52 -9.63 -23.41
C LEU A 102 -29.79 -10.36 -23.81
N ARG A 103 -29.67 -11.63 -24.24
CA ARG A 103 -30.82 -12.45 -24.64
C ARG A 103 -31.77 -12.68 -23.48
N GLN A 104 -31.25 -13.15 -22.35
CA GLN A 104 -32.04 -13.44 -21.15
C GLN A 104 -32.78 -12.20 -20.65
N HIS A 105 -32.12 -11.04 -20.63
CA HIS A 105 -32.75 -9.79 -20.20
C HIS A 105 -33.80 -9.30 -21.20
N TYR A 106 -33.51 -9.38 -22.50
CA TYR A 106 -34.41 -8.92 -23.56
C TYR A 106 -35.68 -9.78 -23.66
N ASP A 107 -35.55 -11.10 -23.55
CA ASP A 107 -36.70 -12.01 -23.61
C ASP A 107 -37.69 -11.72 -22.47
N VAL A 108 -37.20 -11.45 -21.26
CA VAL A 108 -38.05 -11.01 -20.14
C VAL A 108 -38.60 -9.61 -20.37
N ALA A 109 -37.78 -8.68 -20.88
CA ALA A 109 -38.22 -7.32 -21.14
C ALA A 109 -39.41 -7.27 -22.10
N VAL A 110 -39.36 -8.04 -23.19
CA VAL A 110 -40.45 -8.13 -24.17
C VAL A 110 -41.65 -8.89 -23.60
N ARG A 111 -41.43 -10.06 -22.97
CA ARG A 111 -42.51 -10.89 -22.42
C ARG A 111 -43.36 -10.14 -21.38
N GLU A 112 -42.70 -9.42 -20.48
CA GLU A 112 -43.34 -8.69 -19.39
C GLU A 112 -43.64 -7.23 -19.73
N ASN A 113 -43.25 -6.75 -20.92
CA ASN A 113 -43.21 -5.32 -21.28
C ASN A 113 -42.50 -4.48 -20.19
N ALA A 114 -41.36 -4.96 -19.72
CA ALA A 114 -40.62 -4.34 -18.63
C ALA A 114 -39.95 -3.03 -19.09
N CYS A 115 -39.99 -2.02 -18.21
CA CYS A 115 -39.25 -0.77 -18.36
C CYS A 115 -37.77 -0.96 -18.02
N ILE A 116 -37.48 -1.85 -17.08
CA ILE A 116 -36.14 -2.21 -16.65
C ILE A 116 -36.11 -3.70 -16.29
N VAL A 117 -35.06 -4.39 -16.74
CA VAL A 117 -34.74 -5.75 -16.32
C VAL A 117 -33.35 -5.76 -15.70
N ARG A 118 -33.22 -6.31 -14.48
CA ARG A 118 -31.94 -6.45 -13.78
C ARG A 118 -31.55 -7.90 -13.62
N GLY A 119 -30.25 -8.15 -13.54
CA GLY A 119 -29.68 -9.42 -13.12
C GLY A 119 -28.83 -9.25 -11.87
N TYR A 120 -28.03 -10.26 -11.55
CA TYR A 120 -26.95 -10.15 -10.57
C TYR A 120 -25.59 -10.07 -11.28
N LEU A 121 -24.50 -9.98 -10.52
CA LEU A 121 -23.15 -9.90 -11.11
C LEU A 121 -22.21 -10.92 -10.50
N LEU A 122 -21.16 -11.22 -11.23
CA LEU A 122 -19.99 -11.93 -10.72
C LEU A 122 -18.87 -10.92 -10.50
N ALA A 123 -18.07 -11.06 -9.47
CA ALA A 123 -16.94 -10.18 -9.20
C ALA A 123 -15.62 -10.94 -9.35
N ASP A 124 -14.67 -10.35 -10.07
CA ASP A 124 -13.31 -10.88 -10.27
C ASP A 124 -12.34 -10.02 -9.46
N ASP A 125 -11.93 -10.51 -8.29
CA ASP A 125 -10.94 -9.86 -7.41
C ASP A 125 -9.51 -10.36 -7.65
N GLY A 126 -9.29 -11.21 -8.66
CA GLY A 126 -8.01 -11.81 -8.98
C GLY A 126 -7.74 -13.13 -8.26
N GLU A 127 -8.69 -13.63 -7.46
CA GLU A 127 -8.64 -14.96 -6.85
C GLU A 127 -9.05 -16.06 -7.86
N ASP A 128 -8.86 -17.32 -7.46
CA ASP A 128 -9.11 -18.50 -8.32
C ASP A 128 -10.58 -18.66 -8.77
N SER A 129 -11.53 -17.98 -8.12
CA SER A 129 -12.97 -18.11 -8.40
C SER A 129 -13.71 -16.76 -8.39
N LEU A 130 -14.69 -16.62 -9.26
CA LEU A 130 -15.56 -15.45 -9.29
C LEU A 130 -16.55 -15.44 -8.13
N LEU A 131 -16.74 -14.29 -7.49
CA LEU A 131 -17.68 -14.11 -6.38
C LEU A 131 -19.06 -13.69 -6.87
N GLU A 132 -20.11 -14.41 -6.47
CA GLU A 132 -21.49 -13.99 -6.73
C GLU A 132 -21.84 -12.78 -5.85
N MET A 133 -22.37 -11.71 -6.47
CA MET A 133 -22.84 -10.52 -5.76
C MET A 133 -24.19 -10.06 -6.29
N ASN A 134 -24.94 -9.32 -5.46
CA ASN A 134 -26.21 -8.69 -5.82
C ASN A 134 -27.35 -9.64 -6.22
N ARG A 135 -27.25 -10.94 -5.96
CA ARG A 135 -28.35 -11.87 -6.25
C ARG A 135 -29.54 -11.59 -5.36
N ILE A 136 -30.72 -11.45 -5.97
CA ILE A 136 -31.98 -11.29 -5.24
C ILE A 136 -32.66 -12.65 -5.20
N HIS A 137 -32.79 -13.23 -4.02
CA HIS A 137 -33.63 -14.40 -3.80
C HIS A 137 -35.09 -13.96 -3.65
N HIS A 138 -36.02 -14.83 -4.07
CA HIS A 138 -37.46 -14.63 -3.93
C HIS A 138 -38.06 -13.48 -4.77
N TRP A 139 -37.52 -13.22 -5.97
CA TRP A 139 -38.22 -12.38 -6.95
C TRP A 139 -39.46 -13.12 -7.46
N GLY A 140 -40.65 -12.60 -7.14
CA GLY A 140 -41.93 -13.26 -7.43
C GLY A 140 -43.00 -12.31 -7.97
N VAL A 141 -44.03 -12.91 -8.57
CA VAL A 141 -45.13 -12.19 -9.24
C VAL A 141 -45.94 -11.34 -8.27
N GLU A 142 -46.06 -11.78 -7.01
CA GLU A 142 -46.83 -11.13 -5.93
C GLU A 142 -46.21 -9.83 -5.41
N LEU A 143 -44.94 -9.54 -5.74
CA LEU A 143 -44.28 -8.33 -5.28
C LEU A 143 -44.88 -7.09 -5.95
N THR A 144 -45.34 -6.15 -5.14
CA THR A 144 -45.75 -4.83 -5.60
C THR A 144 -44.55 -4.08 -6.19
N ARG A 145 -44.84 -3.07 -7.00
CA ARG A 145 -43.83 -2.18 -7.57
C ARG A 145 -42.90 -1.59 -6.50
N THR A 146 -43.45 -1.11 -5.39
CA THR A 146 -42.69 -0.52 -4.29
C THR A 146 -41.79 -1.55 -3.61
N GLU A 147 -42.26 -2.78 -3.38
CA GLU A 147 -41.44 -3.86 -2.81
C GLU A 147 -40.29 -4.26 -3.74
N ARG A 148 -40.53 -4.33 -5.06
CA ARG A 148 -39.49 -4.59 -6.06
C ARG A 148 -38.39 -3.53 -6.01
N ILE A 149 -38.74 -2.24 -5.94
CA ILE A 149 -37.80 -1.14 -5.79
C ILE A 149 -37.00 -1.28 -4.49
N GLY A 150 -37.68 -1.53 -3.36
CA GLY A 150 -37.05 -1.71 -2.06
C GLY A 150 -36.07 -2.89 -2.00
N LEU A 151 -36.40 -4.01 -2.65
CA LEU A 151 -35.52 -5.18 -2.76
C LEU A 151 -34.25 -4.87 -3.57
N ILE A 152 -34.38 -4.22 -4.73
CA ILE A 152 -33.21 -3.82 -5.54
C ILE A 152 -32.28 -2.92 -4.73
N ILE A 153 -32.83 -1.93 -4.04
CA ILE A 153 -32.06 -0.93 -3.29
C ILE A 153 -31.46 -1.51 -2.01
N SER A 154 -32.08 -2.51 -1.39
CA SER A 154 -31.52 -3.15 -0.20
C SER A 154 -30.49 -4.23 -0.51
N LYS A 155 -30.56 -4.87 -1.70
CA LYS A 155 -29.78 -6.09 -2.00
C LYS A 155 -28.74 -5.96 -3.11
N GLN A 156 -28.84 -4.96 -3.99
CA GLN A 156 -27.93 -4.84 -5.14
C GLN A 156 -27.09 -3.58 -5.08
N SER A 157 -25.85 -3.57 -5.59
CA SER A 157 -25.14 -2.31 -5.87
C SER A 157 -25.90 -1.45 -6.91
N THR A 158 -25.62 -0.15 -6.91
CA THR A 158 -26.30 0.81 -7.79
C THR A 158 -25.69 0.88 -9.19
N ILE A 159 -24.61 0.14 -9.43
CA ILE A 159 -23.93 0.05 -10.73
C ILE A 159 -24.91 -0.36 -11.85
N PRO A 160 -24.62 0.01 -13.11
CA PRO A 160 -25.53 -0.26 -14.21
C PRO A 160 -25.53 -1.74 -14.65
N VAL A 161 -26.30 -2.59 -13.97
CA VAL A 161 -26.56 -4.01 -14.32
C VAL A 161 -27.93 -4.19 -14.98
N SER A 162 -28.34 -3.26 -15.84
CA SER A 162 -29.75 -3.12 -16.24
C SER A 162 -29.91 -2.99 -17.75
N LEU A 163 -30.87 -3.74 -18.29
CA LEU A 163 -31.45 -3.47 -19.60
C LEU A 163 -32.63 -2.52 -19.43
N ILE A 164 -32.51 -1.28 -19.94
CA ILE A 164 -33.44 -0.18 -19.65
C ILE A 164 -34.13 0.26 -20.94
N LYS A 165 -35.46 0.37 -20.93
CA LYS A 165 -36.24 0.82 -22.07
C LYS A 165 -35.88 2.27 -22.40
N ARG A 166 -35.35 2.52 -23.59
CA ARG A 166 -34.85 3.84 -24.01
C ARG A 166 -35.92 4.91 -23.90
N ALA A 167 -37.14 4.61 -24.32
CA ALA A 167 -38.26 5.56 -24.25
C ALA A 167 -38.54 6.05 -22.82
N LEU A 168 -38.30 5.22 -21.79
CA LEU A 168 -38.44 5.63 -20.39
C LEU A 168 -37.50 6.79 -20.06
N ILE A 169 -36.23 6.68 -20.49
CA ILE A 169 -35.19 7.67 -20.22
C ILE A 169 -35.55 9.01 -20.87
N PHE A 170 -35.90 8.99 -22.16
CA PHE A 170 -36.24 10.21 -22.90
C PHE A 170 -37.55 10.85 -22.43
N ASN A 171 -38.61 10.07 -22.21
CA ASN A 171 -39.92 10.61 -21.81
C ASN A 171 -39.90 11.25 -20.42
N ASN A 172 -38.96 10.84 -19.56
CA ASN A 172 -38.82 11.35 -18.19
C ASN A 172 -37.60 12.26 -18.00
N ASN A 173 -36.88 12.61 -19.08
CA ASN A 173 -35.65 13.41 -19.03
C ASN A 173 -34.62 12.90 -18.01
N ILE A 174 -34.44 11.59 -17.92
CA ILE A 174 -33.49 10.96 -17.00
C ILE A 174 -32.09 11.07 -17.61
N ASN A 175 -31.15 11.66 -16.87
CA ASN A 175 -29.76 11.81 -17.31
C ASN A 175 -28.80 11.38 -16.20
N TRP A 176 -27.60 10.97 -16.61
CA TRP A 176 -26.47 10.83 -15.70
C TRP A 176 -26.03 12.21 -15.24
N ASN A 177 -25.92 12.44 -13.93
CA ASN A 177 -25.52 13.73 -13.40
C ASN A 177 -24.03 13.99 -13.68
N GLU A 178 -23.74 15.03 -14.45
CA GLU A 178 -22.37 15.38 -14.88
C GLU A 178 -21.61 16.22 -13.84
N ASP A 179 -22.31 16.81 -12.86
CA ASP A 179 -21.73 17.71 -11.86
C ASP A 179 -21.12 16.95 -10.66
N ILE A 180 -21.34 15.63 -10.57
CA ILE A 180 -20.81 14.78 -9.51
C ILE A 180 -19.87 13.71 -10.07
N ARG A 181 -18.89 13.32 -9.25
CA ARG A 181 -17.90 12.27 -9.58
C ARG A 181 -18.09 10.97 -8.82
N MET A 182 -19.03 10.95 -7.88
CA MET A 182 -19.26 9.82 -7.00
C MET A 182 -20.76 9.70 -6.76
N GLY A 183 -21.32 8.53 -7.08
CA GLY A 183 -22.71 8.19 -6.78
C GLY A 183 -23.71 8.59 -7.86
N GLU A 184 -23.25 8.96 -9.06
CA GLU A 184 -24.06 9.18 -10.26
C GLU A 184 -24.93 7.95 -10.60
N ASP A 185 -24.36 6.75 -10.43
CA ASP A 185 -25.06 5.47 -10.59
C ASP A 185 -26.30 5.37 -9.69
N THR A 186 -26.19 5.84 -8.45
CA THR A 186 -27.29 5.82 -7.48
C THR A 186 -28.43 6.71 -7.95
N ILE A 187 -28.13 7.95 -8.33
CA ILE A 187 -29.17 8.89 -8.76
C ILE A 187 -29.84 8.41 -10.04
N PHE A 188 -29.06 8.01 -11.03
CA PHE A 188 -29.58 7.51 -12.31
C PHE A 188 -30.49 6.29 -12.11
N LEU A 189 -30.03 5.28 -11.38
CA LEU A 189 -30.82 4.07 -11.13
C LEU A 189 -32.12 4.38 -10.39
N LEU A 190 -32.07 5.20 -9.33
CA LEU A 190 -33.27 5.54 -8.56
C LEU A 190 -34.29 6.29 -9.42
N SER A 191 -33.84 7.22 -10.27
CA SER A 191 -34.71 7.90 -11.23
C SER A 191 -35.37 6.92 -12.21
N VAL A 192 -34.62 5.95 -12.75
CA VAL A 192 -35.17 4.91 -13.63
C VAL A 192 -36.20 4.06 -12.89
N LEU A 193 -35.91 3.59 -11.69
CA LEU A 193 -36.81 2.74 -10.91
C LEU A 193 -38.11 3.47 -10.55
N VAL A 194 -38.02 4.72 -10.10
CA VAL A 194 -39.18 5.53 -9.68
C VAL A 194 -40.05 5.97 -10.87
N CYS A 195 -39.52 5.99 -12.09
CA CYS A 195 -40.31 6.22 -13.31
C CYS A 195 -40.81 4.92 -13.98
N SER A 196 -40.31 3.75 -13.58
CA SER A 196 -40.65 2.46 -14.22
C SER A 196 -41.97 1.90 -13.72
N ASP A 197 -42.94 1.65 -14.60
CA ASP A 197 -44.20 0.99 -14.22
C ASP A 197 -44.04 -0.52 -14.01
N ARG A 198 -43.17 -1.15 -14.81
CA ARG A 198 -42.86 -2.59 -14.74
C ARG A 198 -41.35 -2.79 -14.60
N ILE A 199 -40.97 -3.40 -13.49
CA ILE A 199 -39.58 -3.68 -13.11
C ILE A 199 -39.45 -5.19 -13.02
N GLU A 200 -38.49 -5.80 -13.70
CA GLU A 200 -38.25 -7.24 -13.65
C GLU A 200 -36.82 -7.59 -13.28
N TYR A 201 -36.64 -8.84 -12.85
CA TYR A 201 -35.36 -9.41 -12.50
C TYR A 201 -35.20 -10.79 -13.15
N VAL A 202 -33.99 -11.08 -13.62
CA VAL A 202 -33.57 -12.38 -14.12
C VAL A 202 -32.59 -12.96 -13.12
N ASP A 203 -32.85 -14.19 -12.67
CA ASP A 203 -31.92 -14.92 -11.80
C ASP A 203 -30.75 -15.53 -12.60
N SER A 204 -30.00 -14.63 -13.26
CA SER A 204 -28.83 -14.95 -14.07
C SER A 204 -27.82 -13.80 -13.97
N PRO A 205 -26.51 -14.07 -14.01
CA PRO A 205 -25.52 -13.01 -13.96
C PRO A 205 -25.49 -12.23 -15.27
N ALA A 206 -25.38 -10.90 -15.19
CA ALA A 206 -25.36 -10.01 -16.36
C ALA A 206 -23.93 -9.81 -16.90
N TYR A 207 -22.96 -9.60 -16.02
CA TYR A 207 -21.55 -9.40 -16.39
C TYR A 207 -20.63 -9.76 -15.22
N VAL A 208 -19.33 -9.81 -15.51
CA VAL A 208 -18.25 -9.95 -14.53
C VAL A 208 -17.64 -8.59 -14.25
N TYR A 209 -17.85 -8.10 -13.04
CA TYR A 209 -17.29 -6.86 -12.50
C TYR A 209 -15.82 -7.05 -12.16
N ASN A 210 -14.96 -6.25 -12.77
CA ASN A 210 -13.52 -6.33 -12.55
C ASN A 210 -13.11 -5.53 -11.29
N ARG A 211 -12.66 -6.25 -10.27
CA ARG A 211 -12.17 -5.70 -8.99
C ARG A 211 -10.68 -5.89 -8.80
N ARG A 212 -9.95 -6.32 -9.84
CA ARG A 212 -8.51 -6.53 -9.76
C ARG A 212 -7.77 -5.21 -9.54
N ASN A 213 -6.76 -5.24 -8.69
CA ASN A 213 -5.88 -4.11 -8.47
C ASN A 213 -4.77 -4.11 -9.52
N ASN A 214 -4.97 -3.40 -10.63
CA ASN A 214 -4.04 -3.39 -11.77
C ASN A 214 -2.97 -2.29 -11.68
N GLY A 215 -2.71 -1.73 -10.49
CA GLY A 215 -1.67 -0.71 -10.28
C GLY A 215 -1.97 0.69 -10.85
N VAL A 216 -3.05 0.85 -11.61
CA VAL A 216 -3.60 2.16 -12.01
C VAL A 216 -4.71 2.52 -11.05
N ALA A 217 -4.58 3.68 -10.40
CA ALA A 217 -5.55 4.08 -9.41
C ALA A 217 -6.93 4.33 -10.04
N SER A 218 -7.95 3.60 -9.58
CA SER A 218 -9.34 3.91 -9.91
C SER A 218 -9.70 5.31 -9.38
N SER A 219 -10.67 5.99 -10.01
CA SER A 219 -11.25 7.22 -9.47
C SER A 219 -11.76 7.04 -8.02
N THR A 220 -12.11 5.80 -7.64
CA THR A 220 -12.56 5.42 -6.29
C THR A 220 -11.44 5.26 -5.25
N GLN A 221 -10.16 5.37 -5.64
CA GLN A 221 -9.01 5.24 -4.73
C GLN A 221 -8.48 6.59 -4.20
N ARG A 222 -9.31 7.64 -4.27
CA ARG A 222 -9.09 8.93 -3.61
C ARG A 222 -10.36 9.32 -2.87
N TYR A 223 -10.19 9.86 -1.67
CA TYR A 223 -11.30 10.37 -0.88
C TYR A 223 -10.92 11.67 -0.19
N GLY A 224 -11.65 12.73 -0.49
CA GLY A 224 -11.44 14.07 0.04
C GLY A 224 -12.72 14.88 0.14
N SER A 225 -12.58 16.21 0.10
CA SER A 225 -13.71 17.16 0.19
C SER A 225 -14.78 16.91 -0.86
N LEU A 226 -14.37 16.66 -2.11
CA LEU A 226 -15.30 16.50 -3.24
C LEU A 226 -16.15 15.24 -3.08
N GLU A 227 -15.54 14.11 -2.74
CA GLU A 227 -16.24 12.84 -2.55
C GLU A 227 -17.21 12.91 -1.37
N LEU A 228 -16.82 13.55 -0.27
CA LEU A 228 -17.70 13.77 0.88
C LEU A 228 -18.93 14.62 0.51
N ARG A 229 -18.73 15.74 -0.19
CA ARG A 229 -19.83 16.59 -0.68
C ARG A 229 -20.77 15.82 -1.61
N ASN A 230 -20.20 15.06 -2.55
CA ASN A 230 -20.97 14.24 -3.48
C ASN A 230 -21.80 13.19 -2.74
N HIS A 231 -21.24 12.51 -1.74
CA HIS A 231 -21.99 11.55 -0.92
C HIS A 231 -23.17 12.18 -0.19
N ILE A 232 -22.98 13.32 0.47
CA ILE A 232 -24.05 14.04 1.16
C ILE A 232 -25.15 14.45 0.16
N PHE A 233 -24.76 15.02 -0.99
CA PHE A 233 -25.69 15.38 -2.05
C PHE A 233 -26.47 14.18 -2.58
N VAL A 234 -25.78 13.07 -2.85
CA VAL A 234 -26.39 11.84 -3.38
C VAL A 234 -27.35 11.22 -2.38
N TRP A 235 -26.99 11.16 -1.09
CA TRP A 235 -27.87 10.58 -0.07
C TRP A 235 -29.15 11.40 0.12
N ARG A 236 -29.05 12.74 0.15
CA ARG A 236 -30.22 13.62 0.19
C ARG A 236 -31.08 13.47 -1.05
N SER A 237 -30.47 13.48 -2.23
CA SER A 237 -31.18 13.33 -3.51
C SER A 237 -31.86 11.97 -3.62
N ALA A 238 -31.20 10.90 -3.17
CA ALA A 238 -31.73 9.55 -3.15
C ALA A 238 -32.95 9.42 -2.24
N GLU A 239 -32.92 10.06 -1.06
CA GLU A 239 -34.08 10.14 -0.16
C GLU A 239 -35.26 10.83 -0.84
N GLU A 240 -35.04 12.00 -1.46
CA GLU A 240 -36.10 12.76 -2.13
C GLU A 240 -36.68 12.02 -3.36
N ILE A 241 -35.88 11.25 -4.09
CA ILE A 241 -36.35 10.41 -5.19
C ILE A 241 -37.24 9.28 -4.66
N LEU A 242 -36.80 8.57 -3.61
CA LEU A 242 -37.52 7.40 -3.10
C LEU A 242 -38.79 7.72 -2.33
N LYS A 243 -38.86 8.89 -1.68
CA LYS A 243 -40.09 9.35 -1.01
C LYS A 243 -41.28 9.38 -1.97
N ARG A 244 -41.06 9.64 -3.27
CA ARG A 244 -42.10 9.68 -4.31
C ARG A 244 -42.83 8.34 -4.49
N VAL A 245 -42.23 7.23 -4.05
CA VAL A 245 -42.84 5.88 -4.10
C VAL A 245 -43.07 5.30 -2.71
N GLY A 246 -43.01 6.14 -1.66
CA GLY A 246 -43.26 5.74 -0.27
C GLY A 246 -42.10 4.97 0.39
N LEU A 247 -40.88 5.09 -0.14
CA LEU A 247 -39.68 4.46 0.43
C LEU A 247 -38.72 5.52 1.01
N SER A 248 -37.89 5.11 1.97
CA SER A 248 -36.82 5.94 2.53
C SER A 248 -35.46 5.32 2.25
N TYR A 249 -34.62 6.05 1.52
CA TYR A 249 -33.23 5.67 1.27
C TYR A 249 -32.43 5.61 2.59
N TYR A 250 -32.70 6.54 3.51
CA TYR A 250 -32.07 6.57 4.82
C TYR A 250 -32.29 5.27 5.59
N LYS A 251 -33.53 4.77 5.61
CA LYS A 251 -33.86 3.50 6.27
C LYS A 251 -33.25 2.28 5.57
N ILE A 252 -33.28 2.27 4.24
CA ILE A 252 -32.97 1.08 3.44
C ILE A 252 -31.47 0.91 3.21
N ARG A 253 -30.73 2.00 2.95
CA ARG A 253 -29.39 1.90 2.36
C ARG A 253 -28.34 2.86 2.92
N LEU A 254 -28.71 3.97 3.58
CA LEU A 254 -27.74 4.95 4.05
C LEU A 254 -26.63 4.33 4.93
N TYR A 255 -26.97 3.38 5.81
CA TYR A 255 -25.99 2.66 6.63
C TYR A 255 -24.85 2.03 5.81
N VAL A 256 -25.18 1.39 4.69
CA VAL A 256 -24.19 0.77 3.78
C VAL A 256 -23.35 1.86 3.09
N GLY A 257 -24.00 2.92 2.60
CA GLY A 257 -23.33 4.04 1.95
C GLY A 257 -22.34 4.75 2.89
N LEU A 258 -22.78 5.08 4.11
CA LEU A 258 -21.97 5.72 5.14
C LEU A 258 -20.79 4.86 5.55
N THR A 259 -21.00 3.56 5.79
CA THR A 259 -19.92 2.63 6.15
C THR A 259 -18.87 2.53 5.04
N THR A 260 -19.31 2.54 3.77
CA THR A 260 -18.41 2.54 2.60
C THR A 260 -17.60 3.83 2.52
N ALA A 261 -18.25 4.98 2.74
CA ALA A 261 -17.62 6.29 2.75
C ALA A 261 -16.59 6.45 3.88
N LEU A 262 -16.92 6.01 5.11
CA LEU A 262 -15.98 6.02 6.24
C LEU A 262 -14.75 5.16 5.96
N ARG A 263 -14.95 3.96 5.41
CA ARG A 263 -13.84 3.09 5.03
C ARG A 263 -12.96 3.72 3.93
N ALA A 264 -13.56 4.32 2.92
CA ALA A 264 -12.83 5.02 1.87
C ALA A 264 -12.07 6.24 2.42
N MET A 265 -12.66 6.96 3.37
CA MET A 265 -12.03 8.08 4.05
C MET A 265 -10.78 7.65 4.85
N ILE A 266 -10.83 6.50 5.51
CA ILE A 266 -9.69 5.93 6.24
C ILE A 266 -8.60 5.49 5.26
N ILE A 267 -8.95 4.67 4.26
CA ILE A 267 -7.97 4.00 3.38
C ILE A 267 -7.40 4.94 2.31
N HIS A 268 -8.25 5.78 1.71
CA HIS A 268 -7.94 6.60 0.54
C HIS A 268 -7.93 8.12 0.83
N GLY A 269 -7.99 8.50 2.12
CA GLY A 269 -8.01 9.88 2.57
C GLY A 269 -6.85 10.72 2.04
N GLN A 270 -7.15 11.87 1.44
CA GLN A 270 -6.13 12.82 0.94
C GLN A 270 -5.70 13.85 1.99
N GLY A 271 -6.39 13.91 3.12
CA GLY A 271 -6.11 14.88 4.17
C GLY A 271 -6.75 16.26 3.96
N ASP A 272 -7.46 16.46 2.85
CA ASP A 272 -7.96 17.76 2.37
C ASP A 272 -9.39 18.14 2.79
N ILE A 273 -10.14 17.24 3.45
CA ILE A 273 -11.49 17.54 3.99
C ILE A 273 -11.40 18.76 4.90
N THR A 274 -12.06 19.86 4.50
CA THR A 274 -12.01 21.13 5.21
C THR A 274 -12.95 21.16 6.42
N LYS A 275 -12.81 22.18 7.27
CA LYS A 275 -13.75 22.43 8.37
C LYS A 275 -15.18 22.63 7.88
N ASP A 276 -15.38 23.34 6.78
CA ASP A 276 -16.71 23.57 6.19
C ASP A 276 -17.34 22.26 5.70
N ASP A 277 -16.55 21.38 5.10
CA ASP A 277 -17.02 20.05 4.65
C ASP A 277 -17.39 19.17 5.83
N PHE A 278 -16.58 19.21 6.89
CA PHE A 278 -16.87 18.54 8.14
C PHE A 278 -18.15 19.07 8.78
N ASP A 279 -18.37 20.38 8.82
CA ASP A 279 -19.57 20.98 9.41
C ASP A 279 -20.81 20.61 8.61
N LEU A 280 -20.73 20.61 7.28
CA LEU A 280 -21.80 20.09 6.41
C LEU A 280 -22.11 18.62 6.72
N PHE A 281 -21.07 17.81 6.93
CA PHE A 281 -21.24 16.40 7.26
C PHE A 281 -21.83 16.20 8.67
N SER A 282 -21.42 17.00 9.65
CA SER A 282 -21.97 17.00 11.01
C SER A 282 -23.46 17.34 11.01
N ILE A 283 -23.85 18.37 10.27
CA ILE A 283 -25.26 18.76 10.10
C ILE A 283 -26.06 17.62 9.47
N PHE A 284 -25.56 17.06 8.36
CA PHE A 284 -26.22 15.95 7.69
C PHE A 284 -26.35 14.72 8.62
N LEU A 285 -25.28 14.36 9.34
CA LEU A 285 -25.29 13.18 10.20
C LEU A 285 -26.29 13.34 11.35
N LYS A 286 -26.40 14.53 11.94
CA LYS A 286 -27.39 14.85 12.98
C LYS A 286 -28.83 14.76 12.45
N GLU A 287 -29.08 15.24 11.22
CA GLU A 287 -30.38 15.14 10.54
C GLU A 287 -30.84 13.68 10.40
N VAL A 288 -29.92 12.78 10.06
CA VAL A 288 -30.24 11.38 9.74
C VAL A 288 -29.92 10.39 10.86
N TRP A 289 -29.50 10.87 12.04
CA TRP A 289 -28.99 10.01 13.12
C TRP A 289 -30.03 9.03 13.63
N GLU A 290 -31.31 9.40 13.65
CA GLU A 290 -32.41 8.52 14.05
C GLU A 290 -32.49 7.22 13.22
N TYR A 291 -32.02 7.25 11.96
CA TYR A 291 -31.99 6.08 11.07
C TYR A 291 -30.76 5.19 11.28
N LEU A 292 -29.76 5.69 12.01
CA LEU A 292 -28.42 5.10 12.12
C LEU A 292 -28.08 4.66 13.54
N SER A 293 -28.64 5.30 14.58
CA SER A 293 -28.26 5.12 15.99
C SER A 293 -28.36 3.69 16.50
N GLU A 294 -29.30 2.89 15.98
CA GLU A 294 -29.48 1.49 16.35
C GLU A 294 -28.65 0.51 15.50
N ARG A 295 -27.93 1.01 14.49
CA ARG A 295 -27.08 0.19 13.61
C ARG A 295 -25.74 -0.10 14.29
N ARG A 296 -25.15 -1.26 13.96
CA ARG A 296 -23.87 -1.70 14.53
C ARG A 296 -22.70 -1.29 13.64
N PHE A 297 -21.99 -0.24 14.00
CA PHE A 297 -20.77 0.18 13.31
C PHE A 297 -19.53 -0.55 13.85
N ASP A 298 -18.48 -0.62 13.03
CA ASP A 298 -17.15 -1.01 13.48
C ASP A 298 -16.62 -0.01 14.54
N PRO A 299 -15.88 -0.45 15.59
CA PRO A 299 -15.37 0.45 16.62
C PRO A 299 -14.58 1.66 16.09
N HIS A 300 -13.87 1.56 14.96
CA HIS A 300 -13.20 2.71 14.36
C HIS A 300 -14.18 3.70 13.75
N HIS A 301 -15.20 3.19 13.05
CA HIS A 301 -16.27 4.03 12.53
C HIS A 301 -17.04 4.73 13.65
N VAL A 302 -17.28 4.06 14.79
CA VAL A 302 -17.92 4.67 15.97
C VAL A 302 -17.11 5.87 16.45
N GLU A 303 -15.79 5.72 16.63
CA GLU A 303 -14.92 6.84 17.04
C GLU A 303 -15.03 8.03 16.08
N ILE A 304 -14.99 7.78 14.77
CA ILE A 304 -15.12 8.83 13.76
C ILE A 304 -16.51 9.49 13.85
N LEU A 305 -17.58 8.71 13.93
CA LEU A 305 -18.95 9.23 14.01
C LEU A 305 -19.17 10.08 15.28
N ASP A 306 -18.62 9.66 16.42
CA ASP A 306 -18.70 10.40 17.67
C ASP A 306 -18.04 11.79 17.55
N THR A 307 -16.88 11.88 16.87
CA THR A 307 -16.22 13.18 16.62
C THR A 307 -17.06 14.08 15.70
N ILE A 308 -17.74 13.52 14.71
CA ILE A 308 -18.62 14.27 13.80
C ILE A 308 -19.85 14.78 14.55
N LEU A 309 -20.48 13.94 15.37
CA LEU A 309 -21.67 14.31 16.14
C LEU A 309 -21.36 15.36 17.21
N SER A 310 -20.20 15.26 17.87
CA SER A 310 -19.74 16.27 18.85
C SER A 310 -19.29 17.58 18.19
N GLY A 311 -19.01 17.59 16.89
CA GLY A 311 -18.56 18.77 16.15
C GLY A 311 -17.06 19.06 16.29
N ASP A 312 -16.28 18.10 16.77
CA ASP A 312 -14.82 18.23 16.96
C ASP A 312 -14.06 17.86 15.67
N TYR A 313 -13.73 18.87 14.88
CA TYR A 313 -12.99 18.72 13.64
C TYR A 313 -11.53 18.26 13.84
N THR A 314 -10.90 18.65 14.94
CA THR A 314 -9.52 18.26 15.24
C THR A 314 -9.47 16.78 15.60
N ALA A 315 -10.38 16.33 16.48
CA ALA A 315 -10.51 14.91 16.80
C ALA A 315 -10.90 14.08 15.58
N PHE A 316 -11.82 14.57 14.73
CA PHE A 316 -12.16 13.92 13.46
C PHE A 316 -10.95 13.75 12.55
N SER A 317 -10.11 14.77 12.44
CA SER A 317 -8.91 14.75 11.60
C SER A 317 -7.90 13.70 12.04
N GLU A 318 -7.80 13.46 13.34
CA GLU A 318 -6.96 12.40 13.90
C GLU A 318 -7.63 11.02 13.81
N ALA A 319 -8.92 10.91 14.14
CA ALA A 319 -9.67 9.66 14.18
C ALA A 319 -9.80 9.00 12.79
N ARG A 320 -9.81 9.78 11.71
CA ARG A 320 -9.88 9.26 10.34
C ARG A 320 -8.55 8.68 9.81
N LYS A 321 -7.44 8.81 10.53
CA LYS A 321 -6.17 8.20 10.11
C LYS A 321 -6.27 6.67 10.22
N PRO A 322 -5.68 5.91 9.28
CA PRO A 322 -5.57 4.47 9.45
C PRO A 322 -4.78 4.10 10.71
N ARG A 323 -5.18 3.01 11.33
CA ARG A 323 -4.57 2.48 12.56
C ARG A 323 -3.49 1.45 12.21
N LEU A 324 -2.24 1.80 12.46
CA LEU A 324 -1.07 0.97 12.24
C LEU A 324 -0.61 0.32 13.55
N LEU A 325 -0.61 -1.01 13.58
CA LEU A 325 0.00 -1.81 14.63
C LEU A 325 1.42 -2.19 14.24
N ILE A 326 2.41 -1.82 15.05
CA ILE A 326 3.79 -2.25 14.91
C ILE A 326 4.05 -3.35 15.92
N ALA A 327 4.41 -4.56 15.48
CA ALA A 327 4.57 -5.73 16.34
C ALA A 327 5.92 -6.41 16.14
N GLY A 328 6.53 -6.90 17.21
CA GLY A 328 7.77 -7.67 17.14
C GLY A 328 8.63 -7.58 18.39
N TYR A 329 9.80 -8.24 18.34
CA TYR A 329 10.81 -8.22 19.39
C TYR A 329 11.89 -7.17 19.08
N GLU A 330 12.42 -6.42 20.05
CA GLU A 330 13.48 -5.41 19.82
C GLU A 330 13.24 -4.48 18.61
N LEU A 331 12.30 -3.53 18.75
CA LEU A 331 11.81 -2.69 17.63
C LEU A 331 12.75 -1.55 17.21
N LYS A 332 14.05 -1.62 17.54
CA LYS A 332 15.03 -0.54 17.36
C LYS A 332 15.15 0.01 15.94
N PHE A 333 14.80 -0.77 14.91
CA PHE A 333 14.89 -0.35 13.51
C PHE A 333 13.67 0.44 13.00
N ILE A 334 12.59 0.53 13.77
CA ILE A 334 11.40 1.29 13.39
C ILE A 334 11.02 2.36 14.42
N LEU A 335 11.37 2.21 15.71
CA LEU A 335 10.97 3.13 16.77
C LEU A 335 11.29 4.60 16.48
N SER A 336 12.47 4.92 15.92
CA SER A 336 12.85 6.31 15.58
C SER A 336 11.96 6.94 14.51
N SER A 337 11.33 6.14 13.64
CA SER A 337 10.42 6.64 12.60
C SER A 337 8.98 6.85 13.06
N ILE A 338 8.61 6.39 14.27
CA ILE A 338 7.22 6.49 14.77
C ILE A 338 6.72 7.93 14.80
N GLY A 339 7.58 8.90 15.13
CA GLY A 339 7.21 10.31 15.16
C GLY A 339 6.69 10.81 13.81
N ASP A 340 7.33 10.43 12.72
CA ASP A 340 6.91 10.80 11.36
C ASP A 340 5.76 9.94 10.86
N LEU A 341 5.74 8.64 11.18
CA LEU A 341 4.63 7.76 10.83
C LEU A 341 3.31 8.22 11.47
N LYS A 342 3.34 8.85 12.66
CA LYS A 342 2.15 9.43 13.33
C LYS A 342 1.46 10.55 12.54
N LYS A 343 2.17 11.16 11.57
CA LYS A 343 1.56 12.12 10.63
C LYS A 343 0.55 11.43 9.72
N HIS A 344 0.73 10.13 9.45
CA HIS A 344 -0.06 9.35 8.51
C HIS A 344 -0.97 8.31 9.20
N PHE A 345 -0.57 7.82 10.37
CA PHE A 345 -1.26 6.74 11.07
C PHE A 345 -1.53 7.08 12.53
N ASN A 346 -2.59 6.50 13.10
CA ASN A 346 -2.61 6.27 14.54
C ASN A 346 -1.81 5.01 14.83
N ILE A 347 -0.92 5.02 15.82
CA ILE A 347 0.03 3.92 16.03
C ILE A 347 -0.11 3.30 17.42
N ARG A 348 -0.14 1.97 17.47
CA ARG A 348 0.08 1.18 18.68
C ARG A 348 1.21 0.18 18.45
N VAL A 349 1.87 -0.20 19.54
CA VAL A 349 3.03 -1.09 19.52
C VAL A 349 2.72 -2.34 20.32
N ASP A 350 2.97 -3.52 19.74
CA ASP A 350 2.98 -4.81 20.41
C ASP A 350 4.43 -5.32 20.52
N GLU A 351 5.12 -4.94 21.59
CA GLU A 351 6.50 -5.37 21.82
C GLU A 351 6.55 -6.71 22.56
N TRP A 352 7.07 -7.71 21.85
CA TRP A 352 7.18 -9.08 22.36
C TRP A 352 8.41 -9.22 23.26
N LYS A 353 8.38 -10.19 24.19
CA LYS A 353 9.49 -10.43 25.15
C LYS A 353 10.58 -11.34 24.60
N GLY A 354 10.35 -11.94 23.43
CA GLY A 354 11.28 -12.82 22.74
C GLY A 354 10.73 -13.17 21.36
N HIS A 355 11.36 -14.11 20.67
CA HIS A 355 10.96 -14.47 19.31
C HIS A 355 9.57 -15.12 19.24
N ASP A 356 9.14 -15.81 20.31
CA ASP A 356 7.85 -16.51 20.39
C ASP A 356 6.97 -16.06 21.58
N ALA A 357 7.56 -15.33 22.52
CA ALA A 357 6.93 -15.03 23.81
C ALA A 357 6.20 -13.68 23.80
N HIS A 358 4.88 -13.71 23.92
CA HIS A 358 4.01 -12.53 23.94
C HIS A 358 2.77 -12.75 24.81
N ASP A 359 2.05 -11.67 25.11
CA ASP A 359 0.73 -11.74 25.72
C ASP A 359 -0.33 -11.85 24.62
N GLU A 360 -0.81 -13.07 24.37
CA GLU A 360 -1.77 -13.33 23.29
C GLU A 360 -3.07 -12.54 23.44
N LYS A 361 -3.54 -12.31 24.68
CA LYS A 361 -4.75 -11.52 24.91
C LYS A 361 -4.53 -10.08 24.46
N HIS A 362 -3.40 -9.50 24.85
CA HIS A 362 -3.02 -8.15 24.43
C HIS A 362 -2.85 -8.05 22.91
N SER A 363 -2.13 -8.98 22.28
CA SER A 363 -1.94 -9.00 20.83
C SER A 363 -3.28 -9.13 20.09
N ARG A 364 -4.24 -9.90 20.63
CA ARG A 364 -5.60 -9.98 20.09
C ARG A 364 -6.33 -8.65 20.21
N GLU A 365 -6.30 -7.97 21.35
CA GLU A 365 -6.93 -6.65 21.52
C GLU A 365 -6.36 -5.61 20.53
N LEU A 366 -5.04 -5.57 20.36
CA LEU A 366 -4.38 -4.70 19.39
C LEU A 366 -4.75 -5.08 17.95
N LEU A 367 -4.84 -6.37 17.66
CA LEU A 367 -5.30 -6.87 16.36
C LEU A 367 -6.74 -6.46 16.06
N GLN A 368 -7.62 -6.37 17.07
CA GLN A 368 -9.00 -5.89 16.85
C GLN A 368 -9.06 -4.41 16.52
N TRP A 369 -8.10 -3.63 17.02
CA TRP A 369 -8.02 -2.18 16.85
C TRP A 369 -7.45 -1.77 15.48
N ALA A 370 -6.49 -2.54 14.94
CA ALA A 370 -5.69 -2.13 13.79
C ALA A 370 -6.36 -2.29 12.42
N ASP A 371 -6.02 -1.42 11.46
CA ASP A 371 -6.30 -1.59 10.04
C ASP A 371 -5.11 -2.25 9.32
N TYR A 372 -3.91 -1.82 9.71
CA TYR A 372 -2.63 -2.21 9.13
C TYR A 372 -1.73 -2.80 10.20
N ILE A 373 -0.96 -3.83 9.82
CA ILE A 373 -0.06 -4.53 10.72
C ILE A 373 1.33 -4.55 10.08
N TRP A 374 2.30 -4.03 10.81
CA TRP A 374 3.72 -4.08 10.50
C TRP A 374 4.41 -5.00 11.49
N CYS A 375 4.93 -6.12 11.02
CA CYS A 375 5.79 -6.98 11.81
C CYS A 375 7.25 -6.62 11.55
N GLU A 376 7.93 -6.08 12.56
CA GLU A 376 9.39 -6.05 12.53
C GLU A 376 9.90 -7.46 12.82
N TRP A 377 10.87 -7.92 12.03
CA TRP A 377 11.39 -9.28 12.04
C TRP A 377 10.42 -10.33 11.48
N LEU A 378 10.94 -11.21 10.63
CA LEU A 378 10.25 -12.42 10.18
C LEU A 378 10.44 -13.55 11.21
N LEU A 379 9.82 -13.40 12.38
CA LEU A 379 9.91 -14.33 13.51
C LEU A 379 8.51 -14.82 13.96
N GLY A 380 8.34 -15.21 15.22
CA GLY A 380 7.07 -15.74 15.74
C GLY A 380 5.91 -14.75 15.67
N ASN A 381 6.19 -13.44 15.78
CA ASN A 381 5.20 -12.36 15.55
C ASN A 381 4.60 -12.44 14.15
N ALA A 382 5.45 -12.49 13.11
CA ALA A 382 5.02 -12.58 11.73
C ALA A 382 4.14 -13.82 11.48
N VAL A 383 4.56 -14.97 12.04
CA VAL A 383 3.79 -16.22 11.96
C VAL A 383 2.43 -16.08 12.65
N TRP A 384 2.40 -15.57 13.88
CA TRP A 384 1.16 -15.44 14.65
C TRP A 384 0.17 -14.48 13.98
N TYR A 385 0.63 -13.30 13.55
CA TYR A 385 -0.22 -12.32 12.87
C TYR A 385 -0.71 -12.84 11.51
N SER A 386 0.12 -13.57 10.75
CA SER A 386 -0.33 -14.16 9.47
C SER A 386 -1.48 -15.16 9.66
N LYS A 387 -1.51 -15.88 10.80
CA LYS A 387 -2.56 -16.85 11.12
C LYS A 387 -3.82 -16.19 11.67
N ASN A 388 -3.69 -15.09 12.41
CA ASN A 388 -4.79 -14.47 13.15
C ASN A 388 -5.40 -13.23 12.49
N ARG A 389 -4.75 -12.58 11.51
CA ARG A 389 -5.28 -11.36 10.87
C ARG A 389 -6.68 -11.57 10.29
N ARG A 390 -7.48 -10.50 10.35
CA ARG A 390 -8.80 -10.43 9.71
C ARG A 390 -8.63 -10.19 8.21
N HIS A 391 -9.61 -10.62 7.41
CA HIS A 391 -9.54 -10.54 5.94
C HIS A 391 -9.36 -9.13 5.38
N HIS A 392 -9.83 -8.10 6.09
CA HIS A 392 -9.71 -6.70 5.64
C HIS A 392 -8.35 -6.05 5.99
N GLN A 393 -7.54 -6.69 6.84
CA GLN A 393 -6.28 -6.11 7.33
C GLN A 393 -5.12 -6.44 6.40
N LYS A 394 -4.23 -5.46 6.21
CA LYS A 394 -2.96 -5.67 5.49
C LYS A 394 -1.85 -6.00 6.48
N LEU A 395 -1.08 -7.05 6.18
CA LEU A 395 0.07 -7.49 6.98
C LEU A 395 1.35 -7.33 6.16
N VAL A 396 2.26 -6.50 6.65
CA VAL A 396 3.60 -6.29 6.10
C VAL A 396 4.62 -6.80 7.10
N ILE A 397 5.61 -7.55 6.62
CA ILE A 397 6.68 -8.12 7.47
C ILE A 397 8.01 -7.59 6.98
N ARG A 398 8.88 -7.13 7.89
CA ARG A 398 10.22 -6.65 7.55
C ARG A 398 11.30 -7.58 8.09
N MET A 399 12.00 -8.22 7.17
CA MET A 399 13.08 -9.17 7.44
C MET A 399 14.45 -8.50 7.35
N HIS A 400 15.31 -8.80 8.31
CA HIS A 400 16.68 -8.29 8.37
C HIS A 400 17.71 -9.32 7.94
N ARG A 401 18.13 -10.21 8.84
CA ARG A 401 19.26 -11.12 8.63
C ARG A 401 19.07 -12.47 9.28
N MET A 402 18.90 -12.47 10.60
CA MET A 402 18.94 -13.69 11.42
C MET A 402 17.79 -14.65 11.10
N GLU A 403 16.70 -14.12 10.58
CA GLU A 403 15.48 -14.85 10.24
C GLU A 403 15.71 -15.88 9.15
N LEU A 404 16.65 -15.65 8.23
CA LEU A 404 17.04 -16.63 7.22
C LEU A 404 17.74 -17.86 7.83
N GLY A 405 18.35 -17.72 9.01
CA GLY A 405 18.90 -18.84 9.78
C GLY A 405 17.85 -19.57 10.64
N ARG A 406 16.56 -19.26 10.45
CA ARG A 406 15.43 -19.85 11.19
C ARG A 406 14.37 -20.34 10.20
N ASP A 407 13.39 -21.06 10.71
CA ASP A 407 12.34 -21.69 9.89
C ASP A 407 10.97 -20.99 10.02
N TYR A 408 10.92 -19.80 10.64
CA TYR A 408 9.66 -19.04 10.78
C TYR A 408 8.96 -18.76 9.45
N GLY A 409 9.73 -18.52 8.38
CA GLY A 409 9.17 -18.31 7.05
C GLY A 409 8.45 -19.54 6.48
N ASP A 410 8.82 -20.75 6.92
CA ASP A 410 8.16 -21.99 6.51
C ASP A 410 6.78 -22.17 7.18
N TYR A 411 6.55 -21.50 8.30
CA TYR A 411 5.28 -21.54 9.04
C TYR A 411 4.33 -20.37 8.73
N LEU A 412 4.73 -19.49 7.81
CA LEU A 412 4.00 -18.28 7.45
C LEU A 412 2.81 -18.62 6.56
N ASN A 413 1.62 -18.09 6.88
CA ASN A 413 0.51 -18.09 5.94
C ASN A 413 0.73 -16.96 4.92
N TYR A 414 1.48 -17.24 3.85
CA TYR A 414 1.88 -16.24 2.86
C TYR A 414 0.70 -15.69 2.03
N GLU A 415 -0.40 -16.44 1.86
CA GLU A 415 -1.64 -15.93 1.25
C GLU A 415 -2.17 -14.75 2.07
N LYS A 416 -2.09 -14.87 3.40
CA LYS A 416 -2.41 -13.83 4.37
C LYS A 416 -1.26 -12.84 4.64
N VAL A 417 -0.34 -12.65 3.71
CA VAL A 417 0.69 -11.60 3.78
C VAL A 417 0.54 -10.66 2.61
N HIS A 418 0.53 -9.35 2.88
CA HIS A 418 0.47 -8.32 1.85
C HIS A 418 1.85 -8.11 1.22
N ALA A 419 2.88 -7.93 2.06
CA ALA A 419 4.24 -7.79 1.59
C ALA A 419 5.27 -8.28 2.60
N ILE A 420 6.42 -8.72 2.09
CA ILE A 420 7.61 -9.07 2.87
C ILE A 420 8.77 -8.22 2.38
N ILE A 421 9.30 -7.41 3.26
CA ILE A 421 10.37 -6.46 3.01
C ILE A 421 11.70 -7.13 3.30
N ALA A 422 12.60 -7.10 2.33
CA ALA A 422 14.03 -7.32 2.53
C ALA A 422 14.75 -5.97 2.61
N VAL A 423 15.78 -5.89 3.46
CA VAL A 423 16.56 -4.66 3.69
C VAL A 423 17.68 -4.43 2.68
N SER A 424 18.02 -5.41 1.84
CA SER A 424 19.03 -5.27 0.78
C SER A 424 18.78 -6.23 -0.39
N VAL A 425 19.41 -5.93 -1.53
CA VAL A 425 19.25 -6.72 -2.77
C VAL A 425 19.66 -8.18 -2.58
N LEU A 426 20.79 -8.43 -1.93
CA LEU A 426 21.23 -9.81 -1.68
C LEU A 426 20.25 -10.54 -0.75
N PHE A 427 19.71 -9.87 0.26
CA PHE A 427 18.76 -10.48 1.19
C PHE A 427 17.38 -10.69 0.58
N PHE A 428 17.00 -9.88 -0.41
CA PHE A 428 15.84 -10.15 -1.25
C PHE A 428 15.97 -11.51 -1.95
N GLU A 429 17.10 -11.76 -2.61
CA GLU A 429 17.31 -13.02 -3.33
C GLU A 429 17.53 -14.20 -2.36
N ARG A 430 18.23 -14.00 -1.24
CA ARG A 430 18.40 -15.05 -0.22
C ARG A 430 17.08 -15.43 0.47
N LEU A 431 16.17 -14.47 0.70
CA LEU A 431 14.82 -14.75 1.19
C LEU A 431 14.09 -15.69 0.26
N ARG A 432 14.10 -15.39 -1.05
CA ARG A 432 13.45 -16.23 -2.06
C ARG A 432 14.12 -17.59 -2.21
N HIS A 433 15.43 -17.66 -2.03
CA HIS A 433 16.15 -18.92 -2.07
C HIS A 433 15.79 -19.84 -0.89
N LYS A 434 15.71 -19.29 0.33
CA LYS A 434 15.37 -20.05 1.55
C LYS A 434 13.89 -20.40 1.60
N PHE A 435 13.00 -19.43 1.38
CA PHE A 435 11.55 -19.60 1.49
C PHE A 435 10.91 -19.60 0.09
N LYS A 436 11.13 -20.69 -0.65
CA LYS A 436 10.76 -20.82 -2.08
C LYS A 436 9.26 -20.67 -2.37
N TYR A 437 8.41 -20.89 -1.38
CA TYR A 437 6.95 -20.79 -1.49
C TYR A 437 6.42 -19.35 -1.42
N ILE A 438 7.26 -18.38 -1.03
CA ILE A 438 6.86 -16.97 -0.99
C ILE A 438 6.85 -16.42 -2.43
N PRO A 439 5.70 -15.95 -2.94
CA PRO A 439 5.60 -15.38 -4.28
C PRO A 439 6.49 -14.14 -4.45
N ARG A 440 7.11 -13.99 -5.62
CA ARG A 440 8.05 -12.87 -5.90
C ARG A 440 7.33 -11.51 -5.82
N ASP A 441 6.09 -11.44 -6.27
CA ASP A 441 5.22 -10.26 -6.24
C ASP A 441 4.83 -9.83 -4.82
N LYS A 442 5.08 -10.65 -3.79
CA LYS A 442 4.93 -10.28 -2.38
C LYS A 442 6.20 -9.73 -1.74
N VAL A 443 7.36 -9.87 -2.39
CA VAL A 443 8.63 -9.38 -1.83
C VAL A 443 8.88 -7.94 -2.28
N ARG A 444 9.35 -7.10 -1.36
CA ARG A 444 9.70 -5.69 -1.59
C ARG A 444 11.07 -5.38 -1.04
N LEU A 445 11.74 -4.39 -1.62
CA LEU A 445 13.01 -3.89 -1.13
C LEU A 445 12.77 -2.55 -0.44
N ILE A 446 12.89 -2.51 0.88
CA ILE A 446 12.89 -1.26 1.66
C ILE A 446 14.10 -1.31 2.59
N PRO A 447 15.16 -0.52 2.30
CA PRO A 447 16.40 -0.58 3.05
C PRO A 447 16.23 -0.10 4.50
N ASN A 448 17.28 -0.28 5.31
CA ASN A 448 17.36 0.48 6.55
C ASN A 448 17.62 1.96 6.25
N TYR A 449 17.23 2.81 7.21
CA TYR A 449 17.47 4.24 7.14
C TYR A 449 18.46 4.68 8.21
N VAL A 450 19.08 5.83 7.96
CA VAL A 450 20.01 6.51 8.86
C VAL A 450 19.63 7.98 8.94
N ALA A 451 19.61 8.52 10.15
CA ALA A 451 19.45 9.95 10.35
C ALA A 451 20.77 10.66 10.03
N LEU A 452 20.73 11.71 9.22
CA LEU A 452 21.92 12.53 8.98
C LEU A 452 22.28 13.30 10.24
N GLY A 453 23.54 13.16 10.67
CA GLY A 453 24.11 13.99 11.72
C GLY A 453 24.52 15.36 11.20
N LYS A 454 25.01 16.20 12.13
CA LYS A 454 25.53 17.53 11.79
C LYS A 454 26.75 17.38 10.86
N ALA A 455 26.77 18.16 9.79
CA ALA A 455 27.96 18.33 8.98
C ALA A 455 28.99 19.19 9.73
N ASP A 456 30.26 18.97 9.46
CA ASP A 456 31.31 19.85 9.96
C ASP A 456 31.18 21.22 9.31
N THR A 457 31.36 22.28 10.10
CA THR A 457 31.31 23.66 9.59
C THR A 457 32.62 24.08 8.92
N GLN A 458 33.73 23.43 9.26
CA GLN A 458 35.06 23.64 8.69
C GLN A 458 35.83 22.32 8.63
N PRO A 459 36.75 22.14 7.68
CA PRO A 459 37.59 20.95 7.61
C PRO A 459 38.46 20.74 8.86
N GLU A 460 38.39 19.55 9.45
CA GLU A 460 39.16 19.17 10.64
C GLU A 460 40.18 18.07 10.33
N SER A 461 41.47 18.42 10.28
CA SER A 461 42.55 17.50 9.92
C SER A 461 42.71 16.30 10.87
N ASP A 462 42.25 16.42 12.11
CA ASP A 462 42.34 15.34 13.10
C ASP A 462 41.48 14.12 12.71
N ARG A 463 40.42 14.33 11.92
CA ARG A 463 39.58 13.23 11.42
C ARG A 463 40.39 12.22 10.65
N LEU A 464 41.41 12.65 9.90
CA LEU A 464 42.27 11.78 9.09
C LEU A 464 43.01 10.71 9.92
N PHE A 465 43.09 10.87 11.25
CA PHE A 465 43.81 9.97 12.16
C PHE A 465 42.89 9.25 13.15
N LYS A 466 41.56 9.35 13.00
CA LYS A 466 40.60 8.78 13.93
C LYS A 466 39.77 7.68 13.26
N LEU A 467 39.99 6.44 13.65
CA LEU A 467 39.24 5.28 13.20
C LEU A 467 38.06 5.00 14.15
N GLY A 468 36.99 4.42 13.61
CA GLY A 468 35.82 3.99 14.36
C GLY A 468 35.46 2.54 14.06
N ALA A 469 35.08 1.79 15.09
CA ALA A 469 34.49 0.47 14.98
C ALA A 469 33.10 0.48 15.64
N VAL A 470 32.05 0.18 14.90
CA VAL A 470 30.67 0.19 15.42
C VAL A 470 30.13 -1.23 15.46
N GLY A 471 29.88 -1.75 16.66
CA GLY A 471 29.33 -3.09 16.87
C GLY A 471 30.32 -4.19 16.49
N ILE A 472 31.29 -4.45 17.37
CA ILE A 472 32.38 -5.43 17.14
C ILE A 472 31.98 -6.90 17.39
N VAL A 473 30.72 -7.14 17.76
CA VAL A 473 30.20 -8.47 18.13
C VAL A 473 29.17 -8.95 17.10
N PRO A 474 29.19 -10.23 16.64
CA PRO A 474 30.10 -11.32 17.01
C PRO A 474 31.44 -11.32 16.23
N ARG A 475 32.31 -12.33 16.44
CA ARG A 475 33.69 -12.39 15.89
C ARG A 475 33.77 -12.12 14.39
N ARG A 476 32.74 -12.54 13.64
CA ARG A 476 32.62 -12.32 12.20
C ARG A 476 32.63 -10.86 11.79
N LYS A 477 32.47 -9.92 12.72
CA LYS A 477 32.63 -8.47 12.52
C LYS A 477 34.08 -8.07 12.26
N GLY A 478 35.05 -8.96 12.49
CA GLY A 478 36.43 -8.77 12.10
C GLY A 478 37.20 -7.78 12.97
N PHE A 479 36.86 -7.63 14.27
CA PHE A 479 37.56 -6.71 15.18
C PHE A 479 39.09 -6.83 15.18
N LEU A 480 39.64 -8.04 15.14
CA LEU A 480 41.08 -8.26 15.05
C LEU A 480 41.69 -7.66 13.78
N ARG A 481 40.97 -7.70 12.63
CA ARG A 481 41.41 -7.02 11.40
C ARG A 481 41.46 -5.51 11.59
N MET A 482 40.50 -4.92 12.29
CA MET A 482 40.50 -3.48 12.60
C MET A 482 41.73 -3.11 13.44
N LEU A 483 42.12 -3.96 14.40
CA LEU A 483 43.33 -3.77 15.21
C LEU A 483 44.61 -3.88 14.37
N LYS A 484 44.68 -4.83 13.42
CA LYS A 484 45.82 -4.96 12.50
C LYS A 484 45.97 -3.75 11.59
N ILE A 485 44.86 -3.24 11.03
CA ILE A 485 44.82 -2.00 10.26
C ILE A 485 45.34 -0.83 11.10
N LEU A 486 44.92 -0.72 12.36
CA LEU A 486 45.41 0.31 13.27
C LEU A 486 46.92 0.23 13.48
N VAL A 487 47.49 -0.97 13.70
CA VAL A 487 48.95 -1.15 13.84
C VAL A 487 49.68 -0.67 12.59
N ALA A 488 49.23 -1.10 11.41
CA ALA A 488 49.87 -0.74 10.15
C ALA A 488 49.80 0.77 9.87
N LEU A 489 48.67 1.41 10.13
CA LEU A 489 48.52 2.86 10.00
C LEU A 489 49.39 3.61 11.01
N ARG A 490 49.46 3.14 12.27
CA ARG A 490 50.32 3.75 13.30
C ARG A 490 51.81 3.66 12.99
N ALA A 491 52.24 2.62 12.29
CA ALA A 491 53.61 2.50 11.81
C ALA A 491 53.95 3.57 10.75
N LYS A 492 52.94 4.06 10.00
CA LYS A 492 53.09 5.18 9.04
C LYS A 492 52.96 6.54 9.74
N ASP A 493 52.03 6.70 10.68
CA ASP A 493 51.85 7.93 11.47
C ASP A 493 51.36 7.62 12.90
N SER A 494 52.09 8.08 13.91
CA SER A 494 51.79 7.76 15.31
C SER A 494 50.52 8.40 15.88
N ARG A 495 49.77 9.20 15.10
CA ARG A 495 48.53 9.84 15.54
C ARG A 495 47.30 8.92 15.46
N TYR A 496 47.34 7.85 14.67
CA TYR A 496 46.17 7.00 14.46
C TYR A 496 45.63 6.39 15.76
N SER A 497 44.32 6.50 16.00
CA SER A 497 43.64 5.86 17.13
C SER A 497 42.29 5.26 16.71
N LEU A 498 41.74 4.36 17.51
CA LEU A 498 40.49 3.65 17.24
C LEU A 498 39.50 3.83 18.39
N ASP A 499 38.31 4.31 18.06
CA ASP A 499 37.18 4.35 18.99
C ASP A 499 36.22 3.20 18.69
N VAL A 500 35.83 2.46 19.73
CA VAL A 500 34.96 1.28 19.64
C VAL A 500 33.60 1.61 20.26
N PHE A 501 32.57 1.64 19.43
CA PHE A 501 31.18 1.91 19.81
C PHE A 501 30.38 0.60 19.89
N GLY A 502 29.50 0.50 20.89
CA GLY A 502 28.69 -0.68 21.16
C GLY A 502 29.07 -1.40 22.45
N HIS A 503 28.30 -2.43 22.80
CA HIS A 503 28.55 -3.21 24.01
C HIS A 503 29.76 -4.13 23.85
N SER A 504 30.43 -4.39 24.98
CA SER A 504 31.49 -5.39 25.04
C SER A 504 30.91 -6.82 24.90
N PRO A 505 31.74 -7.80 24.50
CA PRO A 505 31.32 -9.20 24.39
C PRO A 505 30.65 -9.75 25.65
N GLU A 506 31.13 -9.32 26.82
CA GLU A 506 30.67 -9.78 28.14
C GLU A 506 29.23 -9.36 28.47
N HIS A 507 28.71 -8.34 27.77
CA HIS A 507 27.33 -7.90 27.90
C HIS A 507 26.32 -8.93 27.38
N PHE A 508 26.73 -9.77 26.42
CA PHE A 508 25.85 -10.71 25.74
C PHE A 508 25.99 -12.12 26.31
N SER A 509 24.95 -12.58 27.01
CA SER A 509 24.96 -13.90 27.69
C SER A 509 25.17 -15.10 26.75
N TRP A 510 24.81 -14.96 25.47
CA TRP A 510 25.05 -16.00 24.46
C TRP A 510 26.49 -16.01 23.95
N ILE A 511 27.19 -14.87 23.98
CA ILE A 511 28.61 -14.76 23.66
C ILE A 511 29.45 -15.33 24.79
N THR A 512 29.16 -14.97 26.05
CA THR A 512 29.93 -15.46 27.21
C THR A 512 29.85 -16.97 27.40
N ARG A 513 28.83 -17.63 26.82
CA ARG A 513 28.68 -19.09 26.82
C ARG A 513 29.35 -19.77 25.62
N ASP A 514 29.71 -19.02 24.59
CA ASP A 514 30.39 -19.53 23.39
C ASP A 514 31.90 -19.36 23.55
N LYS A 515 32.58 -20.48 23.80
CA LYS A 515 34.03 -20.49 24.01
C LYS A 515 34.80 -19.99 22.77
N VAL A 516 34.34 -20.28 21.57
CA VAL A 516 35.03 -19.87 20.33
C VAL A 516 34.94 -18.35 20.15
N GLU A 517 33.79 -17.77 20.49
CA GLU A 517 33.63 -16.30 20.49
C GLU A 517 34.52 -15.67 21.56
N MET A 518 34.51 -16.17 22.80
CA MET A 518 35.32 -15.60 23.88
C MET A 518 36.82 -15.72 23.63
N ASP A 519 37.32 -16.88 23.17
CA ASP A 519 38.74 -17.11 22.83
C ASP A 519 39.22 -16.10 21.75
N TYR A 520 38.35 -15.72 20.82
CA TYR A 520 38.64 -14.69 19.82
C TYR A 520 38.81 -13.29 20.44
N TYR A 521 37.93 -12.89 21.37
CA TYR A 521 38.07 -11.59 22.04
C TYR A 521 39.22 -11.55 23.04
N ASP A 522 39.55 -12.68 23.68
CA ASP A 522 40.79 -12.83 24.46
C ASP A 522 42.02 -12.63 23.58
N SER A 523 42.02 -13.20 22.37
CA SER A 523 43.09 -12.98 21.39
C SER A 523 43.17 -11.51 20.96
N CYS A 524 42.03 -10.82 20.82
CA CYS A 524 42.02 -9.37 20.52
C CYS A 524 42.59 -8.54 21.68
N ARG A 525 42.26 -8.87 22.93
CA ARG A 525 42.83 -8.20 24.12
C ARG A 525 44.35 -8.41 24.20
N TYR A 526 44.81 -9.65 24.04
CA TYR A 526 46.22 -9.97 23.99
C TYR A 526 46.95 -9.20 22.87
N PHE A 527 46.36 -9.13 21.68
CA PHE A 527 46.92 -8.39 20.55
C PHE A 527 47.06 -6.88 20.85
N ILE A 528 46.10 -6.28 21.57
CA ILE A 528 46.18 -4.88 22.01
C ILE A 528 47.36 -4.67 22.95
N GLU A 529 47.56 -5.57 23.92
CA GLU A 529 48.66 -5.51 24.89
C GLU A 529 50.03 -5.70 24.22
N GLU A 530 50.18 -6.75 23.40
CA GLU A 530 51.42 -7.10 22.70
C GLU A 530 51.91 -5.96 21.78
N ASN A 531 50.97 -5.24 21.15
CA ASN A 531 51.27 -4.13 20.24
C ASN A 531 51.23 -2.75 20.91
N ASN A 532 51.17 -2.67 22.25
CA ASN A 532 51.13 -1.42 23.02
C ASN A 532 50.00 -0.45 22.58
N LEU A 533 48.82 -1.00 22.25
CA LEU A 533 47.68 -0.24 21.72
C LEU A 533 46.73 0.29 22.79
N SER A 534 46.91 -0.04 24.07
CA SER A 534 45.94 0.22 25.14
C SER A 534 45.54 1.70 25.29
N GLN A 535 46.44 2.64 24.99
CA GLN A 535 46.15 4.08 25.03
C GLN A 535 45.56 4.64 23.72
N TYR A 536 45.51 3.82 22.67
CA TYR A 536 45.07 4.21 21.32
C TYR A 536 43.76 3.54 20.91
N VAL A 537 43.27 2.58 21.70
CA VAL A 537 41.96 1.94 21.52
C VAL A 537 41.05 2.38 22.67
N SER A 538 40.00 3.14 22.36
CA SER A 538 39.03 3.64 23.35
C SER A 538 37.70 2.90 23.21
N PHE A 539 37.27 2.19 24.24
CA PHE A 539 35.94 1.56 24.29
C PHE A 539 34.92 2.57 24.81
N ILE A 540 34.07 3.07 23.92
CA ILE A 540 33.09 4.13 24.20
C ILE A 540 31.79 3.57 24.77
N GLY A 541 31.47 2.31 24.44
CA GLY A 541 30.23 1.67 24.88
C GLY A 541 29.04 1.98 23.95
N HIS A 542 27.83 1.62 24.38
CA HIS A 542 26.61 1.93 23.63
C HIS A 542 26.40 3.46 23.56
N SER A 543 26.02 3.95 22.39
CA SER A 543 26.10 5.36 22.03
C SER A 543 25.05 5.71 20.99
N LYS A 544 24.62 6.97 20.99
CA LYS A 544 23.71 7.48 19.96
C LYS A 544 24.52 7.87 18.72
N LEU A 545 24.26 7.15 17.62
CA LEU A 545 24.87 7.41 16.32
C LEU A 545 23.85 8.10 15.40
N PRO A 546 24.30 9.03 14.54
CA PRO A 546 25.70 9.37 14.23
C PRO A 546 26.34 10.46 15.10
N GLU A 547 25.67 10.98 16.12
CA GLU A 547 26.16 12.14 16.88
C GLU A 547 27.51 11.89 17.55
N MET A 548 27.71 10.71 18.15
CA MET A 548 28.99 10.38 18.79
C MET A 548 30.17 10.26 17.81
N ILE A 549 29.92 9.90 16.54
CA ILE A 549 30.97 9.88 15.49
C ILE A 549 31.43 11.31 15.20
N SER A 550 30.49 12.26 15.13
CA SER A 550 30.79 13.68 14.91
C SER A 550 31.50 14.29 16.12
N GLU A 551 30.98 14.11 17.34
CA GLU A 551 31.55 14.68 18.56
C GLU A 551 32.99 14.21 18.83
N ARG A 552 33.29 12.96 18.49
CA ARG A 552 34.61 12.36 18.66
C ARG A 552 35.51 12.51 17.44
N LYS A 553 35.03 13.22 16.41
CA LYS A 553 35.75 13.49 15.16
C LYS A 553 36.30 12.23 14.51
N VAL A 554 35.50 11.16 14.52
CA VAL A 554 35.88 9.90 13.86
C VAL A 554 35.88 10.13 12.36
N GLY A 555 37.03 9.92 11.71
CA GLY A 555 37.17 10.08 10.28
C GLY A 555 36.77 8.85 9.50
N PHE A 556 37.23 7.66 9.89
CA PHE A 556 36.99 6.44 9.11
C PHE A 556 36.31 5.37 9.95
N VAL A 557 35.06 5.02 9.62
CA VAL A 557 34.35 3.90 10.27
C VAL A 557 34.60 2.63 9.47
N LEU A 558 35.26 1.66 10.11
CA LEU A 558 35.67 0.41 9.49
C LEU A 558 34.57 -0.66 9.58
N SER A 559 34.27 -1.29 8.45
CA SER A 559 33.48 -2.51 8.35
C SER A 559 34.36 -3.62 7.77
N THR A 560 34.91 -4.48 8.63
CA THR A 560 35.84 -5.55 8.27
C THR A 560 35.23 -6.96 8.40
N SER A 561 33.90 -7.03 8.34
CA SER A 561 33.15 -8.28 8.49
C SER A 561 33.61 -9.35 7.49
N ASP A 562 33.66 -10.62 7.93
CA ASP A 562 34.08 -11.76 7.12
C ASP A 562 33.27 -11.89 5.84
N SER A 563 33.90 -11.97 4.68
CA SER A 563 33.25 -12.50 3.46
C SER A 563 33.13 -14.02 3.54
N GLY A 564 32.11 -14.60 2.93
CA GLY A 564 32.05 -16.07 2.79
C GLY A 564 30.69 -16.66 2.46
N GLU A 565 30.71 -17.93 2.06
CA GLU A 565 29.56 -18.74 1.64
C GLU A 565 28.58 -19.11 2.77
N LEU A 566 28.90 -18.74 4.03
CA LEU A 566 28.07 -19.02 5.19
C LEU A 566 26.69 -18.37 5.04
N PHE A 567 25.64 -19.18 4.91
CA PHE A 567 24.27 -18.68 4.89
C PHE A 567 23.84 -18.22 6.31
N PRO A 568 23.25 -17.02 6.49
CA PRO A 568 22.74 -16.09 5.47
C PRO A 568 23.68 -14.94 5.08
N GLY A 569 24.98 -15.03 5.36
CA GLY A 569 26.02 -14.02 5.10
C GLY A 569 26.39 -13.18 6.33
N PRO A 570 27.50 -12.43 6.30
CA PRO A 570 28.00 -11.70 7.48
C PRO A 570 27.09 -10.55 7.91
N GLU A 571 26.64 -9.76 6.94
CA GLU A 571 25.87 -8.53 7.10
C GLU A 571 24.68 -8.53 6.15
N SER A 572 23.52 -8.04 6.61
CA SER A 572 22.39 -7.76 5.70
C SER A 572 22.43 -6.38 5.10
N PHE A 573 22.90 -5.39 5.87
CA PHE A 573 22.95 -4.00 5.47
C PHE A 573 24.06 -3.18 6.13
N HIS A 574 24.60 -3.63 7.27
CA HIS A 574 25.59 -2.96 8.14
C HIS A 574 25.47 -1.42 8.26
N LEU A 575 24.63 -0.93 9.17
CA LEU A 575 24.39 0.50 9.36
C LEU A 575 25.65 1.32 9.72
N ALA A 576 26.62 0.70 10.38
CA ALA A 576 27.88 1.31 10.80
C ALA A 576 28.57 2.15 9.70
N VAL A 577 28.56 1.64 8.46
CA VAL A 577 29.19 2.32 7.31
C VAL A 577 28.48 3.62 6.99
N LEU A 578 27.14 3.61 7.01
CA LEU A 578 26.33 4.80 6.79
C LEU A 578 26.36 5.74 8.00
N ASP A 579 26.44 5.22 9.23
CA ASP A 579 26.63 6.03 10.43
C ASP A 579 27.94 6.85 10.35
N GLY A 580 28.99 6.28 9.77
CA GLY A 580 30.24 6.98 9.45
C GLY A 580 30.03 8.23 8.60
N PHE A 581 29.36 8.07 7.44
CA PHE A 581 29.01 9.20 6.57
C PHE A 581 28.05 10.19 7.25
N ALA A 582 27.06 9.68 7.96
CA ALA A 582 26.08 10.51 8.65
C ALA A 582 26.72 11.38 9.75
N GLY A 583 27.81 10.93 10.38
CA GLY A 583 28.59 11.68 11.37
C GLY A 583 29.68 12.59 10.79
N GLY A 584 29.72 12.75 9.46
CA GLY A 584 30.71 13.57 8.75
C GLY A 584 32.03 12.85 8.44
N GLY A 585 32.15 11.57 8.80
CA GLY A 585 33.27 10.71 8.41
C GLY A 585 33.07 10.01 7.07
N GLN A 586 33.92 9.01 6.80
CA GLN A 586 33.76 8.06 5.72
C GLN A 586 33.56 6.65 6.27
N GLY A 587 32.61 5.92 5.70
CA GLY A 587 32.52 4.48 5.88
C GLY A 587 33.51 3.77 4.96
N VAL A 588 34.26 2.80 5.48
CA VAL A 588 35.26 2.02 4.74
C VAL A 588 34.92 0.54 4.90
N VAL A 589 34.78 -0.17 3.79
CA VAL A 589 34.25 -1.52 3.75
C VAL A 589 35.27 -2.49 3.16
N LEU A 590 35.68 -3.49 3.93
CA LEU A 590 36.29 -4.69 3.36
C LEU A 590 35.18 -5.50 2.68
N ARG A 591 35.38 -5.88 1.42
CA ARG A 591 34.34 -6.47 0.56
C ARG A 591 33.71 -7.69 1.23
N TRP A 592 32.38 -7.69 1.27
CA TRP A 592 31.53 -8.83 1.57
C TRP A 592 30.33 -8.86 0.62
N ASP A 593 29.78 -10.04 0.35
CA ASP A 593 28.73 -10.22 -0.65
C ASP A 593 27.55 -9.26 -0.45
N GLY A 594 27.23 -8.47 -1.48
CA GLY A 594 26.08 -7.59 -1.51
C GLY A 594 26.37 -6.15 -1.03
N CYS A 595 27.55 -5.87 -0.47
CA CYS A 595 27.94 -4.52 -0.10
C CYS A 595 27.98 -3.56 -1.31
N GLU A 596 28.28 -4.09 -2.49
CA GLU A 596 28.34 -3.38 -3.77
C GLU A 596 26.99 -2.83 -4.24
N TYR A 597 25.88 -3.36 -3.71
CA TYR A 597 24.54 -2.85 -3.97
C TYR A 597 24.09 -1.78 -2.97
N ILE A 598 24.85 -1.60 -1.88
CA ILE A 598 24.47 -0.72 -0.77
C ILE A 598 25.34 0.54 -0.76
N TYR A 599 26.67 0.39 -0.88
CA TYR A 599 27.64 1.47 -0.68
C TYR A 599 28.36 1.88 -1.97
N PRO A 600 28.98 3.08 -1.98
CA PRO A 600 29.79 3.53 -3.12
C PRO A 600 30.98 2.60 -3.35
N SER A 601 31.27 2.30 -4.62
CA SER A 601 32.41 1.45 -5.00
C SER A 601 33.76 2.02 -4.57
N SER A 602 33.87 3.35 -4.45
CA SER A 602 35.09 4.02 -3.96
C SER A 602 35.42 3.75 -2.49
N MET A 603 34.52 3.10 -1.77
CA MET A 603 34.61 2.84 -0.33
C MET A 603 34.66 1.33 -0.02
N ILE A 604 34.73 0.49 -1.06
CA ILE A 604 34.76 -0.97 -0.97
C ILE A 604 36.13 -1.44 -1.44
N PHE A 605 36.81 -2.19 -0.59
CA PHE A 605 38.19 -2.64 -0.78
C PHE A 605 38.28 -4.16 -0.65
N ASP A 606 39.15 -4.78 -1.43
CA ASP A 606 39.30 -6.24 -1.47
C ASP A 606 40.26 -6.76 -0.40
N THR A 607 41.17 -5.91 0.09
CA THR A 607 42.20 -6.29 1.08
C THR A 607 42.37 -5.27 2.21
N GLU A 608 42.97 -5.71 3.32
CA GLU A 608 43.35 -4.81 4.43
C GLU A 608 44.42 -3.81 3.97
N GLU A 609 45.35 -4.24 3.11
CA GLU A 609 46.39 -3.37 2.53
C GLU A 609 45.80 -2.21 1.74
N GLU A 610 44.79 -2.47 0.90
CA GLU A 610 44.11 -1.40 0.14
C GLU A 610 43.43 -0.38 1.06
N ILE A 611 42.82 -0.83 2.16
CA ILE A 611 42.24 0.06 3.18
C ILE A 611 43.33 0.93 3.81
N ILE A 612 44.45 0.32 4.19
CA ILE A 612 45.59 1.02 4.80
C ILE A 612 46.15 2.08 3.85
N ASP A 613 46.33 1.74 2.58
CA ASP A 613 46.85 2.65 1.57
C ASP A 613 45.86 3.77 1.22
N HIS A 614 44.56 3.46 1.20
CA HIS A 614 43.52 4.48 1.03
C HIS A 614 43.52 5.51 2.16
N ILE A 615 43.51 5.04 3.42
CA ILE A 615 43.46 5.92 4.60
C ILE A 615 44.76 6.72 4.76
N SER A 616 45.93 6.08 4.57
CA SER A 616 47.23 6.74 4.78
C SER A 616 47.60 7.77 3.71
N ASN A 617 47.03 7.68 2.50
CA ASN A 617 47.23 8.64 1.41
C ASN A 617 46.10 9.67 1.30
N MET A 618 45.14 9.69 2.24
CA MET A 618 43.99 10.58 2.19
C MET A 618 44.39 12.03 2.45
N THR A 619 44.00 12.94 1.56
CA THR A 619 44.10 14.39 1.81
C THR A 619 42.80 14.89 2.44
N ILE A 620 42.85 16.03 3.12
CA ILE A 620 41.67 16.59 3.79
C ILE A 620 40.58 16.94 2.77
N GLU A 621 40.94 17.39 1.57
CA GLU A 621 39.99 17.71 0.50
C GLU A 621 39.26 16.46 0.02
N LYS A 622 40.01 15.41 -0.33
CA LYS A 622 39.45 14.11 -0.77
C LYS A 622 38.62 13.45 0.33
N PHE A 623 39.01 13.64 1.59
CA PHE A 623 38.25 13.16 2.73
C PHE A 623 36.84 13.75 2.76
N TYR A 624 36.71 15.07 2.64
CA TYR A 624 35.40 15.71 2.65
C TYR A 624 34.61 15.44 1.37
N GLU A 625 35.26 15.33 0.21
CA GLU A 625 34.60 14.88 -1.03
C GLU A 625 33.94 13.50 -0.86
N GLY A 626 34.67 12.52 -0.32
CA GLY A 626 34.12 11.18 -0.09
C GLY A 626 33.05 11.14 1.02
N SER A 627 33.18 11.98 2.05
CA SER A 627 32.17 12.13 3.11
C SER A 627 30.84 12.64 2.52
N GLU A 628 30.90 13.69 1.68
CA GLU A 628 29.73 14.27 1.02
C GLU A 628 29.07 13.29 0.05
N VAL A 629 29.83 12.47 -0.68
CA VAL A 629 29.26 11.40 -1.53
C VAL A 629 28.40 10.44 -0.70
N GLY A 630 28.88 10.00 0.46
CA GLY A 630 28.13 9.11 1.34
C GLY A 630 26.91 9.79 1.99
N ARG A 631 27.03 11.06 2.37
CA ARG A 631 25.90 11.86 2.89
C ARG A 631 24.81 12.06 1.84
N ALA A 632 25.19 12.36 0.60
CA ALA A 632 24.25 12.48 -0.53
C ALA A 632 23.56 11.14 -0.85
N LEU A 633 24.27 10.01 -0.73
CA LEU A 633 23.68 8.67 -0.84
C LEU A 633 22.60 8.44 0.23
N ILE A 634 22.87 8.80 1.49
CA ILE A 634 21.89 8.68 2.58
C ILE A 634 20.67 9.56 2.29
N ALA A 635 20.88 10.84 1.95
CA ALA A 635 19.77 11.76 1.67
C ALA A 635 18.86 11.25 0.54
N SER A 636 19.44 10.65 -0.50
CA SER A 636 18.71 10.20 -1.68
C SER A 636 18.06 8.81 -1.56
N ARG A 637 18.59 7.90 -0.73
CA ARG A 637 18.13 6.50 -0.68
C ARG A 637 17.84 5.95 0.70
N TYR A 638 18.54 6.42 1.73
CA TYR A 638 18.52 5.82 3.07
C TYR A 638 18.08 6.81 4.15
N SER A 639 17.37 7.87 3.76
CA SER A 639 16.82 8.84 4.69
C SER A 639 15.58 8.28 5.39
N GLN A 640 15.30 8.79 6.60
CA GLN A 640 14.10 8.44 7.33
C GLN A 640 12.83 8.80 6.54
N ASP A 641 12.83 9.92 5.82
CA ASP A 641 11.70 10.33 4.97
C ASP A 641 11.45 9.32 3.84
N HIS A 642 12.50 8.81 3.20
CA HIS A 642 12.36 7.78 2.17
C HIS A 642 11.77 6.48 2.75
N PHE A 643 12.21 6.08 3.94
CA PHE A 643 11.65 4.93 4.65
C PHE A 643 10.17 5.15 4.98
N VAL A 644 9.81 6.27 5.62
CA VAL A 644 8.41 6.62 5.98
C VAL A 644 7.51 6.63 4.75
N ASN A 645 7.94 7.25 3.67
CA ASN A 645 7.18 7.28 2.41
C ASN A 645 6.99 5.87 1.84
N SER A 646 8.00 5.00 1.93
CA SER A 646 7.91 3.61 1.49
C SER A 646 6.92 2.81 2.36
N VAL A 647 6.92 3.02 3.68
CA VAL A 647 5.92 2.41 4.60
C VAL A 647 4.51 2.91 4.31
N VAL A 648 4.33 4.19 4.01
CA VAL A 648 3.00 4.72 3.64
C VAL A 648 2.55 4.13 2.30
N SER A 649 3.45 4.04 1.32
CA SER A 649 3.16 3.51 -0.01
C SER A 649 2.76 2.04 0.04
N ILE A 650 3.44 1.20 0.83
CA ILE A 650 3.18 -0.25 0.83
C ILE A 650 1.76 -0.60 1.31
N PHE A 651 1.18 0.20 2.20
CA PHE A 651 -0.20 0.01 2.65
C PHE A 651 -1.23 0.61 1.69
N LYS A 652 -0.81 1.51 0.78
CA LYS A 652 -1.65 2.09 -0.27
C LYS A 652 -1.68 1.26 -1.56
N GLU A 653 -0.63 0.48 -1.85
CA GLU A 653 -0.64 -0.62 -2.83
C GLU A 653 -1.76 -1.62 -2.49
#